data_AF-A0A518B4Q3-F1
#
_entry.id   AF-A0A518B4Q3-F1
#
_cell.length_a   1.000
_cell.length_b   1.000
_cell.length_c   1.000
_cell.angle_alpha   90.00
_cell.angle_beta   90.00
_cell.angle_gamma   90.00
#
_symmetry.space_group_name_H-M   'P 1'
#
loop_
_entity.id
_entity.type
_entity.pdbx_description
1 polymer ?
#
loop_
_entity_poly.entity_id
_entity_poly.type
_entity_poly.pdbx_seq_one_letter_code
_entity_poly.pdbx_strand_id
1 'polypeptide(L)'
;MASLARHRDRVARQIPRAWDGELAEDVAIFDDSVLESLPSESAGHVRAIREALECVSESRQEDAMGRVAGIPRNSPLSEWRLFVRGLIHWIAQDTEGAHEAWRRLSPERRAGRIATAMMVARRSDLERVSPGNSNVEAQDEISSHWLGRLDDRLLYHAKLLRRTCIDRIALRVAWSGVRVPEEAEEVKLGPSKIEWLGKFAAENRAIEPDLVAALERVALGRAFAQYYGDMFDVAVKTFRGPLHDPRNRLLAFFYWTRFGNDRKAQKRSQESLSGYLTNELPRNNNLSEPLRQAIASQIHLYEAMDLIPSNDAMESVFFGKREDTRAVREHFRASIRAYPANRRAYENYVEWLESKLEDDELTKPKRRSLIDELRKVMVDWSRGLPEDSRPRLWLVDHLMETEDLEGAKPHVDWLTASRHDDPRIRATPWKWGILEAMRLCRRKAWLSEVPKRLEEARACWPTWLSEQWFPYLQAAWMLRSGMTEKYEEQRQQICGDFGVARDSLSDACMMLAAAQRMRVPSADLKPLRVPVDTAAKAVKRLPSDELLSAGEFFWDMQRAQLLYPAYRMHGKRLVEEMVARFNENPKLIEDRIDDRQIHQAILWCSEHRFCSDRYELRLPSSFSTPTVKQHPFVAAAKANAFIKLSVHWNSELYEDLAPLLREAAPSQRDPYYRYWFASLADQLDDVFARVDARGSGFGFFDRLFGFVDDDGDEEFDPNCDCPNCRAAKQRAQAGASRD
;
A
#
# COMPACT_ATOMS: atom_id res chain seq x y z
N MET A 1 19.16 23.68 -11.81
CA MET A 1 18.19 23.70 -12.93
C MET A 1 18.38 24.85 -13.93
N ALA A 2 18.57 26.11 -13.50
CA ALA A 2 18.66 27.26 -14.43
C ALA A 2 19.87 27.26 -15.41
N SER A 3 20.97 26.58 -15.09
CA SER A 3 22.15 26.47 -15.99
C SER A 3 21.90 25.45 -17.12
N LEU A 4 21.37 24.28 -16.78
CA LEU A 4 21.06 23.20 -17.73
C LEU A 4 19.86 23.56 -18.61
N ALA A 5 18.86 24.27 -18.08
CA ALA A 5 17.76 24.83 -18.86
C ALA A 5 18.24 25.91 -19.84
N ARG A 6 19.08 26.85 -19.40
CA ARG A 6 19.71 27.84 -20.29
C ARG A 6 20.62 27.18 -21.34
N HIS A 7 21.25 26.07 -21.01
CA HIS A 7 22.11 25.32 -21.92
C HIS A 7 21.27 24.55 -22.97
N ARG A 8 20.24 23.81 -22.54
CA ARG A 8 19.28 23.16 -23.44
C ARG A 8 18.57 24.17 -24.34
N ASP A 9 18.16 25.31 -23.80
CA ASP A 9 17.56 26.42 -24.56
C ASP A 9 18.57 27.04 -25.56
N ARG A 10 19.86 27.14 -25.20
CA ARG A 10 20.91 27.59 -26.13
C ARG A 10 21.15 26.59 -27.26
N VAL A 11 21.20 25.29 -26.95
CA VAL A 11 21.36 24.21 -27.94
C VAL A 11 20.13 24.12 -28.83
N ALA A 12 18.93 24.23 -28.28
CA ALA A 12 17.67 24.22 -29.03
C ALA A 12 17.54 25.42 -29.99
N ARG A 13 18.16 26.56 -29.66
CA ARG A 13 18.22 27.74 -30.55
C ARG A 13 19.31 27.65 -31.63
N GLN A 14 20.21 26.68 -31.55
CA GLN A 14 21.25 26.47 -32.54
C GLN A 14 20.70 25.58 -33.66
N ILE A 15 20.23 26.22 -34.73
CA ILE A 15 19.80 25.53 -35.95
C ILE A 15 21.04 25.36 -36.84
N PRO A 16 21.39 24.12 -37.24
CA PRO A 16 22.47 23.91 -38.20
C PRO A 16 22.13 24.65 -39.50
N ARG A 17 23.07 25.45 -40.01
CA ARG A 17 22.89 26.18 -41.28
C ARG A 17 23.60 25.43 -42.40
N ALA A 18 23.03 25.43 -43.59
CA ALA A 18 23.71 24.94 -44.78
C ALA A 18 24.93 25.82 -45.10
N TRP A 19 26.01 25.21 -45.59
CA TRP A 19 27.13 25.98 -46.16
C TRP A 19 26.88 26.25 -47.64
N ASP A 20 27.57 27.26 -48.17
CA ASP A 20 27.51 27.58 -49.59
C ASP A 20 27.96 26.38 -50.44
N GLY A 21 27.11 25.96 -51.37
CA GLY A 21 27.38 24.82 -52.26
C GLY A 21 27.22 23.44 -51.63
N GLU A 22 26.62 23.34 -50.44
CA GLU A 22 26.33 22.05 -49.82
C GLU A 22 25.25 21.28 -50.55
N LEU A 23 25.42 19.96 -50.66
CA LEU A 23 24.45 19.10 -51.35
C LEU A 23 23.11 19.08 -50.60
N ALA A 24 22.02 19.13 -51.36
CA ALA A 24 20.66 19.14 -50.81
C ALA A 24 20.39 17.92 -49.92
N GLU A 25 20.98 16.76 -50.24
CA GLU A 25 20.89 15.54 -49.44
C GLU A 25 21.57 15.67 -48.07
N ASP A 26 22.69 16.39 -47.97
CA ASP A 26 23.35 16.66 -46.68
C ASP A 26 22.56 17.67 -45.85
N VAL A 27 21.96 18.68 -46.50
CA VAL A 27 21.12 19.68 -45.85
C VAL A 27 19.83 19.07 -45.30
N ALA A 28 19.21 18.17 -46.06
CA ALA A 28 17.99 17.47 -45.67
C ALA A 28 18.12 16.64 -44.38
N ILE A 29 19.33 16.31 -43.92
CA ILE A 29 19.54 15.62 -42.64
C ILE A 29 19.05 16.45 -41.45
N PHE A 30 19.01 17.78 -41.56
CA PHE A 30 18.59 18.68 -40.47
C PHE A 30 17.56 19.75 -40.89
N ASP A 31 17.17 19.81 -42.17
CA ASP A 31 16.14 20.71 -42.67
C ASP A 31 14.99 19.92 -43.34
N ASP A 32 13.80 19.99 -42.75
CA ASP A 32 12.60 19.29 -43.22
C ASP A 32 12.10 19.83 -44.56
N SER A 33 12.26 21.14 -44.80
CA SER A 33 11.82 21.75 -46.06
C SER A 33 12.64 21.25 -47.25
N VAL A 34 13.93 21.01 -47.05
CA VAL A 34 14.81 20.43 -48.07
C VAL A 34 14.50 18.94 -48.24
N LEU A 35 14.24 18.21 -47.15
CA LEU A 35 13.83 16.81 -47.22
C LEU A 35 12.56 16.59 -48.05
N GLU A 36 11.58 17.46 -47.93
CA GLU A 36 10.34 17.42 -48.72
C GLU A 36 10.56 17.65 -50.22
N SER A 37 11.63 18.38 -50.58
CA SER A 37 11.98 18.68 -51.97
C SER A 37 12.80 17.59 -52.67
N LEU A 38 13.33 16.62 -51.93
CA LEU A 38 14.18 15.56 -52.47
C LEU A 38 13.38 14.46 -53.19
N PRO A 39 13.99 13.76 -54.16
CA PRO A 39 13.43 12.52 -54.71
C PRO A 39 13.12 11.50 -53.60
N SER A 40 12.04 10.73 -53.76
CA SER A 40 11.52 9.80 -52.74
C SER A 40 12.58 8.81 -52.23
N GLU A 41 13.45 8.34 -53.12
CA GLU A 41 14.57 7.45 -52.79
C GLU A 41 15.61 8.14 -51.88
N SER A 42 16.08 9.33 -52.26
CA SER A 42 17.01 10.13 -51.44
C SER A 42 16.38 10.52 -50.10
N ALA A 43 15.09 10.91 -50.09
CA ALA A 43 14.36 11.22 -48.86
C ALA A 43 14.26 10.00 -47.93
N GLY A 44 14.06 8.80 -48.48
CA GLY A 44 14.08 7.54 -47.72
C GLY A 44 15.43 7.29 -47.04
N HIS A 45 16.53 7.48 -47.78
CA HIS A 45 17.89 7.36 -47.23
C HIS A 45 18.19 8.42 -46.14
N VAL A 46 17.72 9.67 -46.30
CA VAL A 46 17.87 10.72 -45.28
C VAL A 46 17.15 10.35 -43.99
N ARG A 47 15.89 9.86 -44.08
CA ARG A 47 15.13 9.39 -42.89
C ARG A 47 15.85 8.26 -42.17
N ALA A 48 16.38 7.28 -42.91
CA ALA A 48 17.14 6.18 -42.35
C ALA A 48 18.38 6.65 -41.57
N ILE A 49 19.08 7.70 -42.04
CA ILE A 49 20.21 8.27 -41.31
C ILE A 49 19.75 9.02 -40.06
N ARG A 50 18.66 9.80 -40.12
CA ARG A 50 18.10 10.47 -38.94
C ARG A 50 17.72 9.48 -37.84
N GLU A 51 17.00 8.42 -38.22
CA GLU A 51 16.66 7.31 -37.32
C GLU A 51 17.91 6.64 -36.75
N ALA A 52 18.94 6.41 -37.57
CA ALA A 52 20.18 5.81 -37.09
C ALA A 52 20.93 6.72 -36.10
N LEU A 53 20.98 8.03 -36.33
CA LEU A 53 21.59 8.99 -35.41
C LEU A 53 20.84 9.04 -34.06
N GLU A 54 19.51 8.94 -34.09
CA GLU A 54 18.68 8.81 -32.89
C GLU A 54 19.00 7.50 -32.14
N CYS A 55 19.02 6.35 -32.83
CA CYS A 55 19.42 5.07 -32.23
C CYS A 55 20.82 5.13 -31.61
N VAL A 56 21.79 5.78 -32.25
CA VAL A 56 23.14 5.97 -31.68
C VAL A 56 23.10 6.81 -30.40
N SER A 57 22.29 7.87 -30.36
CA SER A 57 22.15 8.72 -29.16
C SER A 57 21.54 7.97 -27.96
N GLU A 58 20.73 6.94 -28.24
CA GLU A 58 20.12 6.04 -27.26
C GLU A 58 20.97 4.79 -26.97
N SER A 59 22.20 4.72 -27.49
CA SER A 59 23.10 3.56 -27.35
C SER A 59 22.59 2.25 -28.00
N ARG A 60 21.66 2.33 -28.95
CA ARG A 60 21.14 1.19 -29.74
C ARG A 60 21.95 0.97 -31.01
N GLN A 61 23.18 0.45 -30.84
CA GLN A 61 24.19 0.39 -31.90
C GLN A 61 23.82 -0.55 -33.07
N GLU A 62 23.25 -1.71 -32.77
CA GLU A 62 22.83 -2.68 -33.80
C GLU A 62 21.68 -2.16 -34.63
N ASP A 63 20.66 -1.57 -33.99
CA ASP A 63 19.54 -0.91 -34.66
C ASP A 63 20.02 0.19 -35.60
N ALA A 64 20.93 1.05 -35.14
CA ALA A 64 21.48 2.13 -35.95
C ALA A 64 22.15 1.61 -37.24
N MET A 65 22.93 0.54 -37.13
CA MET A 65 23.55 -0.10 -38.30
C MET A 65 22.53 -0.78 -39.21
N GLY A 66 21.48 -1.37 -38.65
CA GLY A 66 20.35 -1.92 -39.39
C GLY A 66 19.62 -0.87 -40.23
N ARG A 67 19.39 0.33 -39.68
CA ARG A 67 18.72 1.43 -40.40
C ARG A 67 19.50 1.91 -41.63
N VAL A 68 20.82 2.02 -41.54
CA VAL A 68 21.66 2.49 -42.67
C VAL A 68 22.12 1.39 -43.62
N ALA A 69 21.81 0.11 -43.35
CA ALA A 69 22.26 -1.02 -44.16
C ALA A 69 21.74 -0.96 -45.61
N GLY A 70 20.51 -0.46 -45.80
CA GLY A 70 19.86 -0.33 -47.11
C GLY A 70 20.42 0.77 -48.02
N ILE A 71 21.29 1.65 -47.52
CA ILE A 71 21.85 2.77 -48.30
C ILE A 71 22.94 2.23 -49.25
N PRO A 72 22.77 2.33 -50.58
CA PRO A 72 23.69 1.75 -51.53
C PRO A 72 25.00 2.55 -51.60
N ARG A 73 26.10 1.91 -52.05
CA ARG A 73 27.45 2.52 -52.07
C ARG A 73 27.56 3.73 -52.99
N ASN A 74 26.76 3.79 -54.05
CA ASN A 74 26.71 4.90 -55.00
C ASN A 74 25.77 6.03 -54.55
N SER A 75 25.05 5.87 -53.43
CA SER A 75 24.20 6.93 -52.89
C SER A 75 25.05 8.13 -52.45
N PRO A 76 24.58 9.38 -52.68
CA PRO A 76 25.23 10.58 -52.16
C PRO A 76 25.30 10.58 -50.62
N LEU A 77 24.51 9.75 -49.94
CA LEU A 77 24.42 9.59 -48.49
C LEU A 77 25.27 8.41 -47.95
N SER A 78 26.04 7.74 -48.81
CA SER A 78 26.94 6.64 -48.40
C SER A 78 28.02 7.08 -47.41
N GLU A 79 28.44 8.35 -47.45
CA GLU A 79 29.34 8.95 -46.46
C GLU A 79 28.70 9.08 -45.07
N TRP A 80 27.40 9.40 -44.98
CA TRP A 80 26.71 9.44 -43.69
C TRP A 80 26.60 8.07 -43.04
N ARG A 81 26.47 6.99 -43.82
CA ARG A 81 26.55 5.62 -43.29
C ARG A 81 27.92 5.35 -42.64
N LEU A 82 29.01 5.78 -43.28
CA LEU A 82 30.36 5.67 -42.72
C LEU A 82 30.54 6.56 -41.48
N PHE A 83 29.91 7.74 -41.47
CA PHE A 83 29.88 8.63 -40.32
C PHE A 83 29.20 7.97 -39.12
N VAL A 84 27.99 7.42 -39.28
CA VAL A 84 27.24 6.71 -38.24
C VAL A 84 28.06 5.56 -37.67
N ARG A 85 28.70 4.76 -38.53
CA ARG A 85 29.59 3.67 -38.10
C ARG A 85 30.74 4.17 -37.22
N GLY A 86 31.45 5.20 -37.65
CA GLY A 86 32.54 5.75 -36.83
C GLY A 86 32.05 6.47 -35.58
N LEU A 87 30.84 7.03 -35.57
CA LEU A 87 30.22 7.64 -34.39
C LEU A 87 29.96 6.60 -33.29
N ILE A 88 29.53 5.39 -33.66
CA ILE A 88 29.38 4.25 -32.73
C ILE A 88 30.72 3.94 -32.06
N HIS A 89 31.79 3.75 -32.85
CA HIS A 89 33.14 3.51 -32.31
C HIS A 89 33.63 4.68 -31.44
N TRP A 90 33.36 5.93 -31.86
CA TRP A 90 33.80 7.12 -31.15
C TRP A 90 33.15 7.24 -29.77
N ILE A 91 31.84 6.98 -29.67
CA ILE A 91 31.10 6.97 -28.38
C ILE A 91 31.59 5.83 -27.49
N ALA A 92 31.90 4.67 -28.07
CA ALA A 92 32.51 3.53 -27.38
C ALA A 92 33.99 3.77 -26.98
N GLN A 93 34.53 4.97 -27.22
CA GLN A 93 35.92 5.35 -27.01
C GLN A 93 36.96 4.61 -27.87
N ASP A 94 36.52 3.80 -28.83
CA ASP A 94 37.35 3.12 -29.83
C ASP A 94 37.81 4.11 -30.91
N THR A 95 38.90 4.81 -30.60
CA THR A 95 39.46 5.87 -31.46
C THR A 95 39.97 5.30 -32.79
N GLU A 96 40.53 4.09 -32.77
CA GLU A 96 41.08 3.45 -33.96
C GLU A 96 39.96 3.01 -34.90
N GLY A 97 38.91 2.38 -34.36
CA GLY A 97 37.71 2.03 -35.14
C GLY A 97 36.99 3.25 -35.70
N ALA A 98 36.90 4.34 -34.94
CA ALA A 98 36.33 5.60 -35.41
C ALA A 98 37.17 6.21 -36.54
N HIS A 99 38.50 6.25 -36.38
CA HIS A 99 39.42 6.75 -37.39
C HIS A 99 39.39 5.91 -38.67
N GLU A 100 39.39 4.58 -38.56
CA GLU A 100 39.30 3.67 -39.70
C GLU A 100 37.98 3.81 -40.46
N ALA A 101 36.88 4.03 -39.76
CA ALA A 101 35.58 4.29 -40.38
C ALA A 101 35.54 5.66 -41.08
N TRP A 102 36.14 6.68 -40.46
CA TRP A 102 36.07 8.07 -40.93
C TRP A 102 37.16 8.48 -41.92
N ARG A 103 38.27 7.74 -42.07
CA ARG A 103 39.35 8.05 -43.04
C ARG A 103 38.88 8.09 -44.50
N ARG A 104 37.73 7.49 -44.77
CA ARG A 104 37.11 7.41 -46.10
C ARG A 104 36.10 8.53 -46.37
N LEU A 105 35.80 9.36 -45.37
CA LEU A 105 34.91 10.50 -45.52
C LEU A 105 35.63 11.64 -46.25
N SER A 106 34.92 12.34 -47.13
CA SER A 106 35.47 13.53 -47.76
C SER A 106 35.48 14.68 -46.74
N PRO A 107 36.63 15.32 -46.47
CA PRO A 107 36.69 16.43 -45.51
C PRO A 107 35.88 17.66 -45.96
N GLU A 108 35.51 17.74 -47.24
CA GLU A 108 34.70 18.82 -47.80
C GLU A 108 33.18 18.56 -47.70
N ARG A 109 32.78 17.34 -47.35
CA ARG A 109 31.37 16.96 -47.11
C ARG A 109 31.01 17.14 -45.64
N ARG A 110 29.73 17.36 -45.34
CA ARG A 110 29.25 17.60 -43.96
C ARG A 110 29.68 16.52 -42.99
N ALA A 111 29.45 15.26 -43.36
CA ALA A 111 29.80 14.09 -42.56
C ALA A 111 31.30 14.06 -42.21
N GLY A 112 32.17 14.32 -43.20
CA GLY A 112 33.61 14.40 -42.99
C GLY A 112 34.02 15.56 -42.11
N ARG A 113 33.47 16.76 -42.32
CA ARG A 113 33.72 17.93 -41.45
C ARG A 113 33.39 17.67 -39.98
N ILE A 114 32.21 17.07 -39.73
CA ILE A 114 31.78 16.72 -38.36
C ILE A 114 32.76 15.68 -37.76
N ALA A 115 33.08 14.63 -38.51
CA ALA A 115 34.04 13.61 -38.06
C ALA A 115 35.42 14.22 -37.74
N THR A 116 35.93 15.12 -38.59
CA THR A 116 37.19 15.83 -38.33
C THR A 116 37.10 16.66 -37.06
N ALA A 117 36.03 17.44 -36.87
CA ALA A 117 35.83 18.21 -35.63
C ALA A 117 35.75 17.31 -34.39
N MET A 118 35.13 16.13 -34.48
CA MET A 118 35.05 15.13 -33.40
C MET A 118 36.37 14.47 -33.06
N MET A 119 37.19 14.14 -34.07
CA MET A 119 38.54 13.61 -33.85
C MET A 119 39.47 14.67 -33.25
N VAL A 120 39.40 15.90 -33.77
CA VAL A 120 40.14 17.04 -33.23
C VAL A 120 39.70 17.30 -31.79
N ALA A 121 38.40 17.31 -31.49
CA ALA A 121 37.91 17.50 -30.13
C ALA A 121 38.44 16.48 -29.11
N ARG A 122 38.94 15.31 -29.51
CA ARG A 122 39.58 14.32 -28.62
C ARG A 122 41.03 14.61 -28.28
N ARG A 123 41.72 15.50 -29.00
CA ARG A 123 43.11 15.84 -28.66
C ARG A 123 43.12 16.54 -27.29
N SER A 124 44.07 16.14 -26.44
CA SER A 124 44.20 16.59 -25.04
C SER A 124 44.85 17.98 -24.91
N ASP A 125 45.54 18.44 -25.94
CA ASP A 125 46.23 19.73 -26.07
C ASP A 125 45.26 20.92 -26.28
N LEU A 126 44.08 20.69 -26.86
CA LEU A 126 43.11 21.70 -27.24
C LEU A 126 42.36 22.41 -26.10
N GLU A 127 42.53 21.97 -24.85
CA GLU A 127 42.06 22.74 -23.70
C GLU A 127 42.99 23.91 -23.35
N ARG A 128 44.24 23.90 -23.86
CA ARG A 128 45.24 24.96 -23.64
C ARG A 128 45.29 25.98 -24.78
N VAL A 129 44.72 25.65 -25.94
CA VAL A 129 44.70 26.53 -27.11
C VAL A 129 43.46 27.43 -27.05
N SER A 130 43.58 28.60 -26.44
CA SER A 130 42.63 29.68 -26.63
C SER A 130 42.73 30.21 -28.07
N PRO A 131 41.62 30.62 -28.71
CA PRO A 131 41.58 31.04 -30.11
C PRO A 131 42.31 32.37 -30.42
N GLY A 132 43.30 32.77 -29.62
CA GLY A 132 44.05 34.02 -29.78
C GLY A 132 45.58 33.92 -29.61
N ASN A 133 46.15 32.76 -29.28
CA ASN A 133 47.60 32.62 -29.14
C ASN A 133 48.20 31.77 -30.27
N SER A 134 48.39 32.41 -31.42
CA SER A 134 49.04 31.85 -32.60
C SER A 134 50.57 31.98 -32.55
N ASN A 135 51.21 31.49 -31.49
CA ASN A 135 52.66 31.29 -31.44
C ASN A 135 52.93 29.90 -30.86
N VAL A 136 52.63 28.87 -31.64
CA VAL A 136 53.17 27.52 -31.43
C VAL A 136 53.99 27.20 -32.66
N GLU A 137 55.30 27.25 -32.47
CA GLU A 137 56.30 26.93 -33.50
C GLU A 137 56.24 25.45 -33.88
N ALA A 138 56.15 25.26 -35.20
CA ALA A 138 56.56 24.11 -36.02
C ALA A 138 57.03 22.84 -35.30
N GLN A 139 56.19 21.80 -35.34
CA GLN A 139 56.69 20.42 -35.47
C GLN A 139 55.76 19.39 -36.14
N ASP A 140 54.65 19.80 -36.79
CA ASP A 140 53.88 18.90 -37.67
C ASP A 140 53.44 19.64 -38.94
N GLU A 141 54.27 19.58 -40.00
CA GLU A 141 53.99 20.19 -41.31
C GLU A 141 52.80 19.55 -42.06
N ILE A 142 52.21 18.46 -41.54
CA ILE A 142 50.98 17.87 -42.06
C ILE A 142 49.73 18.47 -41.37
N SER A 143 49.86 19.15 -40.21
CA SER A 143 48.70 19.64 -39.44
C SER A 143 48.28 21.08 -39.75
N SER A 144 49.10 21.90 -40.40
CA SER A 144 48.79 23.33 -40.57
C SER A 144 47.76 23.64 -41.67
N HIS A 145 47.50 22.71 -42.61
CA HIS A 145 46.60 22.95 -43.75
C HIS A 145 45.10 22.84 -43.42
N TRP A 146 44.71 22.11 -42.37
CA TRP A 146 43.29 21.90 -42.01
C TRP A 146 42.78 22.88 -40.94
N LEU A 147 43.66 23.50 -40.16
CA LEU A 147 43.28 24.44 -39.08
C LEU A 147 42.52 25.68 -39.61
N GLY A 148 42.80 26.12 -40.84
CA GLY A 148 42.04 27.18 -41.51
C GLY A 148 40.69 26.74 -42.09
N ARG A 149 40.37 25.44 -42.07
CA ARG A 149 39.12 24.85 -42.61
C ARG A 149 38.19 24.28 -41.54
N LEU A 150 38.59 24.32 -40.27
CA LEU A 150 37.79 23.76 -39.18
C LEU A 150 36.71 24.76 -38.74
N ASP A 151 35.44 24.37 -38.79
CA ASP A 151 34.35 25.21 -38.30
C ASP A 151 34.38 25.27 -36.76
N ASP A 152 34.65 26.45 -36.21
CA ASP A 152 34.71 26.71 -34.77
C ASP A 152 33.43 26.26 -34.03
N ARG A 153 32.26 26.35 -34.69
CA ARG A 153 30.99 25.89 -34.11
C ARG A 153 30.95 24.37 -34.06
N LEU A 154 31.35 23.68 -35.14
CA LEU A 154 31.42 22.20 -35.12
C LEU A 154 32.40 21.70 -34.07
N LEU A 155 33.56 22.35 -33.93
CA LEU A 155 34.53 21.99 -32.90
C LEU A 155 33.99 22.23 -31.49
N TYR A 156 33.30 23.35 -31.26
CA TYR A 156 32.62 23.61 -30.00
C TYR A 156 31.61 22.51 -29.64
N HIS A 157 30.76 22.12 -30.59
CA HIS A 157 29.77 21.06 -30.40
C HIS A 157 30.41 19.69 -30.19
N ALA A 158 31.47 19.37 -30.92
CA ALA A 158 32.23 18.14 -30.75
C ALA A 158 32.91 18.06 -29.37
N LYS A 159 33.48 19.17 -28.88
CA LYS A 159 34.03 19.27 -27.52
C LYS A 159 32.93 19.09 -26.46
N LEU A 160 31.74 19.63 -26.70
CA LEU A 160 30.59 19.46 -25.82
C LEU A 160 30.14 18.00 -25.77
N LEU A 161 29.98 17.36 -26.93
CA LEU A 161 29.59 15.95 -27.03
C LEU A 161 30.63 15.04 -26.36
N ARG A 162 31.93 15.35 -26.53
CA ARG A 162 33.00 14.65 -25.82
C ARG A 162 32.84 14.80 -24.31
N ARG A 163 32.55 16.00 -23.81
CA ARG A 163 32.33 16.24 -22.37
C ARG A 163 31.14 15.48 -21.82
N THR A 164 30.04 15.40 -22.56
CA THR A 164 28.84 14.70 -22.11
C THR A 164 28.95 13.18 -22.21
N CYS A 165 29.63 12.66 -23.24
CA CYS A 165 29.66 11.23 -23.54
C CYS A 165 30.94 10.51 -23.05
N ILE A 166 32.09 11.20 -23.06
CA ILE A 166 33.42 10.59 -22.84
C ILE A 166 34.06 11.14 -21.56
N ASP A 167 34.08 12.46 -21.41
CA ASP A 167 34.70 13.14 -20.28
C ASP A 167 33.69 13.48 -19.17
N ARG A 168 32.86 12.51 -18.77
CA ARG A 168 32.20 12.58 -17.46
C ARG A 168 33.27 12.40 -16.40
N ILE A 169 34.09 13.44 -16.19
CA ILE A 169 35.19 13.50 -15.24
C ILE A 169 34.68 13.04 -13.87
N ALA A 170 33.45 13.43 -13.50
CA ALA A 170 32.78 12.97 -12.30
C ALA A 170 32.66 11.44 -12.21
N LEU A 171 32.27 10.73 -13.28
CA LEU A 171 32.25 9.27 -13.29
C LEU A 171 33.66 8.69 -13.16
N ARG A 172 34.64 9.18 -13.93
CA ARG A 172 36.03 8.67 -13.85
C ARG A 172 36.63 8.88 -12.46
N VAL A 173 36.40 10.05 -11.85
CA VAL A 173 36.82 10.35 -10.47
C VAL A 173 36.09 9.43 -9.49
N ALA A 174 34.77 9.22 -9.65
CA ALA A 174 34.02 8.27 -8.82
C ALA A 174 34.57 6.84 -8.94
N TRP A 175 34.82 6.34 -10.15
CA TRP A 175 35.43 5.04 -10.41
C TRP A 175 36.83 4.92 -9.81
N SER A 176 37.64 5.99 -9.85
CA SER A 176 38.97 6.00 -9.23
C SER A 176 38.90 5.94 -7.69
N GLY A 177 37.89 6.58 -7.08
CA GLY A 177 37.65 6.50 -5.65
C GLY A 177 37.17 5.12 -5.17
N VAL A 178 36.46 4.38 -6.04
CA VAL A 178 36.01 2.99 -5.76
C VAL A 178 37.16 1.98 -5.85
N ARG A 179 38.21 2.27 -6.63
CA ARG A 179 39.37 1.37 -6.81
C ARG A 179 40.45 1.50 -5.73
N VAL A 180 40.25 2.33 -4.71
CA VAL A 180 41.13 2.36 -3.53
C VAL A 180 40.90 1.05 -2.75
N PRO A 181 41.88 0.14 -2.66
CA PRO A 181 41.70 -1.11 -1.95
C PRO A 181 41.66 -0.82 -0.45
N GLU A 182 40.50 -1.02 0.16
CA GLU A 182 40.44 -1.36 1.58
C GLU A 182 39.95 -2.80 1.66
N GLU A 183 40.72 -3.57 2.42
CA GLU A 183 40.67 -5.02 2.54
C GLU A 183 39.34 -5.52 3.12
N ALA A 184 38.87 -6.65 2.57
CA ALA A 184 37.94 -7.64 3.14
C ALA A 184 36.41 -7.37 3.19
N GLU A 185 35.71 -8.22 2.42
CA GLU A 185 34.42 -8.91 2.62
C GLU A 185 33.15 -8.24 3.16
N GLU A 186 33.15 -7.01 3.66
CA GLU A 186 31.89 -6.29 3.92
C GLU A 186 32.05 -4.80 3.60
N VAL A 187 31.14 -4.28 2.78
CA VAL A 187 31.17 -2.95 2.15
C VAL A 187 30.97 -1.81 3.16
N LYS A 188 31.93 -1.60 4.06
CA LYS A 188 31.91 -0.56 5.11
C LYS A 188 32.34 0.81 4.55
N LEU A 189 31.63 1.86 4.97
CA LEU A 189 31.91 3.26 4.62
C LEU A 189 32.72 3.92 5.74
N GLY A 190 34.03 4.01 5.57
CA GLY A 190 34.94 4.66 6.54
C GLY A 190 35.05 6.19 6.40
N PRO A 191 35.70 6.87 7.36
CA PRO A 191 35.85 8.32 7.39
C PRO A 191 36.48 8.90 6.12
N SER A 192 37.54 8.28 5.61
CA SER A 192 38.27 8.71 4.41
C SER A 192 37.38 8.73 3.16
N LYS A 193 36.49 7.74 3.03
CA LYS A 193 35.51 7.67 1.92
C LYS A 193 34.44 8.74 2.06
N ILE A 194 33.99 9.04 3.29
CA ILE A 194 33.03 10.13 3.54
C ILE A 194 33.66 11.47 3.16
N GLU A 195 34.90 11.72 3.58
CA GLU A 195 35.61 12.97 3.27
C GLU A 195 35.85 13.12 1.76
N TRP A 196 36.33 12.05 1.10
CA TRP A 196 36.52 12.04 -0.34
C TRP A 196 35.20 12.32 -1.08
N LEU A 197 34.11 11.63 -0.73
CA LEU A 197 32.82 11.82 -1.39
C LEU A 197 32.26 13.22 -1.10
N GLY A 198 32.51 13.78 0.08
CA GLY A 198 32.15 15.16 0.40
C GLY A 198 32.85 16.18 -0.51
N LYS A 199 34.17 16.00 -0.74
CA LYS A 199 34.95 16.82 -1.70
C LYS A 199 34.43 16.64 -3.12
N PHE A 200 34.25 15.39 -3.54
CA PHE A 200 33.69 15.05 -4.84
C PHE A 200 32.32 15.74 -5.09
N ALA A 201 31.41 15.64 -4.11
CA ALA A 201 30.11 16.26 -4.18
C ALA A 201 30.21 17.79 -4.26
N ALA A 202 31.09 18.42 -3.46
CA ALA A 202 31.30 19.87 -3.52
C ALA A 202 31.75 20.35 -4.91
N GLU A 203 32.67 19.60 -5.54
CA GLU A 203 33.24 19.93 -6.85
C GLU A 203 32.27 19.64 -8.01
N ASN A 204 31.50 18.55 -7.92
CA ASN A 204 30.74 18.02 -9.06
C ASN A 204 29.23 18.28 -9.00
N ARG A 205 28.67 18.74 -7.86
CA ARG A 205 27.20 18.91 -7.71
C ARG A 205 26.58 19.90 -8.70
N ALA A 206 27.34 20.90 -9.15
CA ALA A 206 26.87 21.85 -10.16
C ALA A 206 26.88 21.27 -11.59
N ILE A 207 27.72 20.26 -11.82
CA ILE A 207 28.01 19.67 -13.14
C ILE A 207 27.16 18.42 -13.35
N GLU A 208 27.12 17.52 -12.35
CA GLU A 208 26.49 16.20 -12.40
C GLU A 208 25.60 15.97 -11.16
N PRO A 209 24.52 16.77 -10.99
CA PRO A 209 23.71 16.76 -9.76
C PRO A 209 23.06 15.40 -9.47
N ASP A 210 22.63 14.67 -10.51
CA ASP A 210 21.93 13.39 -10.35
C ASP A 210 22.89 12.28 -9.91
N LEU A 211 24.11 12.24 -10.48
CA LEU A 211 25.16 11.32 -10.04
C LEU A 211 25.59 11.60 -8.61
N VAL A 212 25.82 12.87 -8.26
CA VAL A 212 26.18 13.25 -6.89
C VAL A 212 25.07 12.87 -5.92
N ALA A 213 23.80 13.16 -6.24
CA ALA A 213 22.67 12.79 -5.40
C ALA A 213 22.54 11.26 -5.22
N ALA A 214 22.78 10.48 -6.27
CA ALA A 214 22.78 9.02 -6.20
C ALA A 214 23.90 8.49 -5.29
N LEU A 215 25.13 9.01 -5.44
CA LEU A 215 26.26 8.62 -4.58
C LEU A 215 26.06 9.04 -3.12
N GLU A 216 25.54 10.24 -2.87
CA GLU A 216 25.19 10.71 -1.52
C GLU A 216 24.13 9.80 -0.88
N ARG A 217 23.12 9.39 -1.63
CA ARG A 217 22.07 8.45 -1.15
C ARG A 217 22.65 7.09 -0.80
N VAL A 218 23.47 6.51 -1.67
CA VAL A 218 24.14 5.23 -1.41
C VAL A 218 25.04 5.31 -0.18
N ALA A 219 25.78 6.40 -0.03
CA ALA A 219 26.63 6.62 1.13
C ALA A 219 25.82 6.74 2.43
N LEU A 220 24.71 7.48 2.42
CA LEU A 220 23.79 7.57 3.56
C LEU A 220 23.17 6.22 3.92
N GLY A 221 22.73 5.42 2.93
CA GLY A 221 22.22 4.07 3.16
C GLY A 221 23.26 3.14 3.79
N ARG A 222 24.49 3.14 3.26
CA ARG A 222 25.60 2.36 3.83
C ARG A 222 26.01 2.83 5.23
N ALA A 223 25.96 4.13 5.50
CA ALA A 223 26.22 4.67 6.84
C ALA A 223 25.11 4.27 7.80
N PHE A 224 23.86 4.29 7.35
CA PHE A 224 22.70 3.87 8.13
C PHE A 224 22.74 2.38 8.48
N ALA A 225 23.15 1.51 7.56
CA ALA A 225 23.25 0.06 7.80
C ALA A 225 24.31 -0.30 8.86
N GLN A 226 25.34 0.53 9.03
CA GLN A 226 26.42 0.30 10.01
C GLN A 226 25.98 0.61 11.45
N TYR A 227 26.67 0.02 12.43
CA TYR A 227 26.42 0.27 13.87
C TYR A 227 27.25 1.42 14.45
N TYR A 228 28.03 2.14 13.62
CA TYR A 228 28.95 3.19 14.04
C TYR A 228 28.26 4.56 14.04
N GLY A 229 27.69 4.95 15.19
CA GLY A 229 26.91 6.18 15.32
C GLY A 229 27.69 7.47 15.06
N ASP A 230 29.00 7.47 15.30
CA ASP A 230 29.90 8.57 14.96
C ASP A 230 30.10 8.70 13.43
N MET A 231 30.26 7.57 12.73
CA MET A 231 30.34 7.57 11.26
C MET A 231 29.03 8.03 10.62
N PHE A 232 27.90 7.56 11.15
CA PHE A 232 26.60 8.03 10.72
C PHE A 232 26.43 9.54 10.94
N ASP A 233 26.79 10.05 12.12
CA ASP A 233 26.75 11.50 12.44
C ASP A 233 27.62 12.34 11.47
N VAL A 234 28.77 11.83 11.04
CA VAL A 234 29.62 12.50 10.05
C VAL A 234 28.97 12.45 8.67
N ALA A 235 28.41 11.31 8.26
CA ALA A 235 27.75 11.15 6.96
C ALA A 235 26.54 12.09 6.81
N VAL A 236 25.63 12.13 7.79
CA VAL A 236 24.43 12.98 7.74
C VAL A 236 24.73 14.48 7.76
N LYS A 237 25.88 14.89 8.31
CA LYS A 237 26.37 16.27 8.25
C LYS A 237 27.04 16.62 6.93
N THR A 238 27.64 15.63 6.27
CA THR A 238 28.42 15.81 5.03
C THR A 238 27.52 15.79 3.80
N PHE A 239 26.55 14.87 3.75
CA PHE A 239 25.73 14.62 2.57
C PHE A 239 24.34 15.25 2.69
N ARG A 240 23.80 15.71 1.57
CA ARG A 240 22.43 16.24 1.53
C ARG A 240 21.43 15.09 1.54
N GLY A 241 20.40 15.23 2.38
CA GLY A 241 19.28 14.30 2.40
C GLY A 241 18.29 14.53 1.26
N PRO A 242 17.24 13.69 1.19
CA PRO A 242 16.19 13.83 0.17
C PRO A 242 15.41 15.15 0.33
N LEU A 243 14.61 15.50 -0.67
CA LEU A 243 13.87 16.78 -0.71
C LEU A 243 12.97 17.00 0.52
N HIS A 244 12.40 15.93 1.08
CA HIS A 244 11.55 16.01 2.27
C HIS A 244 12.35 16.13 3.57
N ASP A 245 13.58 15.63 3.61
CA ASP A 245 14.48 15.62 4.77
C ASP A 245 15.90 16.10 4.40
N PRO A 246 16.08 17.38 4.02
CA PRO A 246 17.33 17.86 3.42
C PRO A 246 18.53 17.81 4.38
N ARG A 247 18.29 17.74 5.69
CA ARG A 247 19.32 17.69 6.74
C ARG A 247 19.37 16.33 7.44
N ASN A 248 18.72 15.30 6.88
CA ASN A 248 18.75 13.93 7.39
C ASN A 248 18.27 13.81 8.85
N ARG A 249 17.39 14.69 9.33
CA ARG A 249 16.90 14.62 10.71
C ARG A 249 15.91 13.48 10.89
N LEU A 250 15.06 13.25 9.90
CA LEU A 250 14.15 12.11 9.91
C LEU A 250 14.96 10.80 9.79
N LEU A 251 15.93 10.76 8.87
CA LEU A 251 16.86 9.62 8.77
C LEU A 251 17.62 9.38 10.09
N ALA A 252 18.09 10.44 10.75
CA ALA A 252 18.78 10.32 12.04
C ALA A 252 17.85 9.84 13.17
N PHE A 253 16.61 10.33 13.22
CA PHE A 253 15.61 9.83 14.17
C PHE A 253 15.52 8.30 14.11
N PHE A 254 15.35 7.77 12.90
CA PHE A 254 15.21 6.35 12.64
C PHE A 254 16.49 5.53 12.85
N TYR A 255 17.66 6.11 12.59
CA TYR A 255 18.92 5.46 12.91
C TYR A 255 19.05 5.24 14.43
N TRP A 256 18.76 6.28 15.21
CA TRP A 256 18.91 6.26 16.66
C TRP A 256 17.84 5.44 17.39
N THR A 257 16.63 5.24 16.81
CA THR A 257 15.61 4.35 17.40
C THR A 257 16.05 2.89 17.46
N ARG A 258 16.91 2.44 16.53
CA ARG A 258 17.49 1.07 16.53
C ARG A 258 18.27 0.75 17.80
N PHE A 259 18.76 1.77 18.49
CA PHE A 259 19.53 1.64 19.74
C PHE A 259 18.65 1.95 20.95
N GLY A 260 17.40 1.47 20.95
CA GLY A 260 16.38 1.78 21.95
C GLY A 260 16.72 1.41 23.40
N ASN A 261 17.81 0.69 23.66
CA ASN A 261 18.31 0.42 25.02
C ASN A 261 19.29 1.49 25.53
N ASP A 262 19.85 2.33 24.65
CA ASP A 262 20.73 3.43 25.04
C ASP A 262 19.94 4.73 25.25
N ARG A 263 19.95 5.24 26.48
CA ARG A 263 19.32 6.51 26.85
C ARG A 263 19.83 7.70 26.04
N LYS A 264 21.11 7.71 25.64
CA LYS A 264 21.67 8.78 24.80
C LYS A 264 21.10 8.72 23.38
N ALA A 265 21.00 7.52 22.81
CA ALA A 265 20.40 7.30 21.50
C ALA A 265 18.91 7.68 21.48
N GLN A 266 18.13 7.26 22.49
CA GLN A 266 16.73 7.67 22.64
C GLN A 266 16.58 9.20 22.67
N LYS A 267 17.43 9.90 23.44
CA LYS A 267 17.41 11.36 23.51
C LYS A 267 17.72 11.99 22.14
N ARG A 268 18.74 11.51 21.44
CA ARG A 268 19.12 11.98 20.10
C ARG A 268 18.02 11.73 19.07
N SER A 269 17.39 10.56 19.14
CA SER A 269 16.26 10.19 18.28
C SER A 269 15.11 11.19 18.46
N GLN A 270 14.68 11.44 19.70
CA GLN A 270 13.61 12.37 20.01
C GLN A 270 13.96 13.84 19.66
N GLU A 271 15.20 14.26 19.87
CA GLU A 271 15.68 15.60 19.43
C GLU A 271 15.64 15.75 17.90
N SER A 272 16.00 14.69 17.17
CA SER A 272 15.99 14.67 15.71
C SER A 272 14.57 14.73 15.17
N LEU A 273 13.67 13.91 15.72
CA LEU A 273 12.25 13.86 15.37
C LEU A 273 11.54 15.18 15.66
N SER A 274 11.67 15.67 16.90
CA SER A 274 11.08 16.94 17.31
C SER A 274 11.62 18.09 16.45
N GLY A 275 12.93 18.10 16.19
CA GLY A 275 13.56 19.07 15.31
C GLY A 275 13.00 19.04 13.89
N TYR A 276 12.80 17.85 13.33
CA TYR A 276 12.22 17.67 12.00
C TYR A 276 10.76 18.16 11.95
N LEU A 277 9.90 17.68 12.84
CA LEU A 277 8.47 18.00 12.85
C LEU A 277 8.17 19.46 13.19
N THR A 278 8.94 20.08 14.10
CA THR A 278 8.65 21.45 14.57
C THR A 278 9.34 22.54 13.75
N ASN A 279 10.51 22.27 13.18
CA ASN A 279 11.32 23.30 12.51
C ASN A 279 11.48 23.06 11.02
N GLU A 280 11.82 21.85 10.60
CA GLU A 280 12.27 21.60 9.22
C GLU A 280 11.10 21.33 8.29
N LEU A 281 10.25 20.35 8.63
CA LEU A 281 9.12 19.98 7.81
C LEU A 281 8.18 21.17 7.55
N PRO A 282 7.72 21.95 8.55
CA PRO A 282 6.82 23.08 8.30
C PRO A 282 7.44 24.21 7.46
N ARG A 283 8.78 24.34 7.46
CA ARG A 283 9.51 25.37 6.70
C ARG A 283 10.02 24.85 5.35
N ASN A 284 9.72 23.59 4.99
CA ASN A 284 10.21 22.98 3.77
C ASN A 284 9.37 23.44 2.56
N ASN A 285 9.87 24.49 1.88
CA ASN A 285 9.24 25.07 0.70
C ASN A 285 9.33 24.20 -0.57
N ASN A 286 10.09 23.09 -0.54
CA ASN A 286 10.15 22.15 -1.67
C ASN A 286 8.96 21.19 -1.72
N LEU A 287 8.15 21.14 -0.66
CA LEU A 287 6.94 20.32 -0.56
C LEU A 287 5.70 21.20 -0.54
N SER A 288 4.56 20.66 -1.00
CA SER A 288 3.26 21.30 -0.80
C SER A 288 2.82 21.18 0.67
N GLU A 289 1.99 22.11 1.15
CA GLU A 289 1.44 22.03 2.52
C GLU A 289 0.69 20.71 2.79
N PRO A 290 -0.18 20.21 1.89
CA PRO A 290 -0.83 18.91 2.10
C PRO A 290 0.16 17.75 2.22
N LEU A 291 1.25 17.76 1.45
CA LEU A 291 2.26 16.71 1.53
C LEU A 291 3.07 16.78 2.84
N ARG A 292 3.39 17.99 3.32
CA ARG A 292 4.01 18.17 4.64
C ARG A 292 3.13 17.62 5.76
N GLN A 293 1.84 17.96 5.71
CA GLN A 293 0.83 17.48 6.65
C GLN A 293 0.69 15.96 6.62
N ALA A 294 0.64 15.36 5.43
CA ALA A 294 0.58 13.91 5.26
C ALA A 294 1.83 13.21 5.82
N ILE A 295 3.03 13.75 5.59
CA ILE A 295 4.29 13.21 6.15
C ILE A 295 4.26 13.28 7.68
N ALA A 296 3.89 14.44 8.27
CA ALA A 296 3.77 14.59 9.71
C ALA A 296 2.75 13.61 10.31
N SER A 297 1.62 13.43 9.63
CA SER A 297 0.59 12.48 10.01
C SER A 297 1.10 11.04 10.00
N GLN A 298 1.82 10.64 8.96
CA GLN A 298 2.39 9.30 8.85
C GLN A 298 3.46 9.02 9.90
N ILE A 299 4.31 9.99 10.23
CA ILE A 299 5.32 9.86 11.28
C ILE A 299 4.66 9.69 12.65
N HIS A 300 3.64 10.50 12.96
CA HIS A 300 2.90 10.33 14.21
C HIS A 300 2.13 9.00 14.27
N LEU A 301 1.63 8.49 13.14
CA LEU A 301 1.03 7.17 13.09
C LEU A 301 2.08 6.08 13.38
N TYR A 302 3.27 6.19 12.79
CA TYR A 302 4.39 5.28 13.07
C TYR A 302 4.76 5.28 14.56
N GLU A 303 4.94 6.44 15.18
CA GLU A 303 5.23 6.55 16.62
C GLU A 303 4.12 5.92 17.48
N ALA A 304 2.85 6.12 17.12
CA ALA A 304 1.74 5.48 17.83
C ALA A 304 1.81 3.95 17.73
N MET A 305 2.17 3.42 16.56
CA MET A 305 2.31 1.98 16.31
C MET A 305 3.50 1.38 17.05
N ASP A 306 4.66 2.06 17.06
CA ASP A 306 5.88 1.59 17.74
C ASP A 306 5.69 1.52 19.27
N LEU A 307 4.88 2.44 19.82
CA LEU A 307 4.53 2.46 21.24
C LEU A 307 3.50 1.41 21.65
N ILE A 308 2.76 0.84 20.69
CA ILE A 308 1.86 -0.28 20.96
C ILE A 308 2.73 -1.54 20.94
N PRO A 309 2.88 -2.25 22.07
CA PRO A 309 3.69 -3.45 22.11
C PRO A 309 3.16 -4.44 21.07
N SER A 310 4.07 -4.96 20.24
CA SER A 310 3.72 -6.08 19.37
C SER A 310 3.17 -7.20 20.25
N ASN A 311 2.03 -7.78 19.87
CA ASN A 311 1.45 -8.93 20.56
C ASN A 311 2.27 -10.21 20.39
N ASP A 312 3.54 -10.10 20.01
CA ASP A 312 4.46 -11.23 19.94
C ASP A 312 4.59 -11.83 21.35
N ALA A 313 3.92 -12.96 21.52
CA ALA A 313 3.49 -13.49 22.82
C ALA A 313 4.67 -13.95 23.68
N MET A 314 5.82 -14.22 23.06
CA MET A 314 6.97 -14.80 23.75
C MET A 314 7.87 -13.73 24.40
N GLU A 315 8.08 -12.57 23.78
CA GLU A 315 8.87 -11.48 24.38
C GLU A 315 8.05 -10.61 25.35
N SER A 316 6.78 -10.33 25.01
CA SER A 316 5.95 -9.40 25.78
C SER A 316 5.57 -9.93 27.17
N VAL A 317 5.39 -11.24 27.32
CA VAL A 317 4.97 -11.87 28.58
C VAL A 317 6.08 -11.91 29.63
N PHE A 318 7.35 -12.00 29.21
CA PHE A 318 8.49 -12.09 30.13
C PHE A 318 9.26 -10.78 30.31
N PHE A 319 9.26 -9.90 29.29
CA PHE A 319 10.07 -8.66 29.30
C PHE A 319 9.34 -7.43 28.73
N GLY A 320 8.03 -7.53 28.47
CA GLY A 320 7.27 -6.49 27.79
C GLY A 320 7.28 -5.15 28.53
N LYS A 321 7.71 -4.08 27.85
CA LYS A 321 7.50 -2.71 28.31
C LYS A 321 6.00 -2.48 28.46
N ARG A 322 5.57 -1.95 29.62
CA ARG A 322 4.19 -1.52 29.82
C ARG A 322 3.88 -0.44 28.79
N GLU A 323 2.80 -0.66 28.02
CA GLU A 323 2.34 0.28 27.02
C GLU A 323 2.05 1.67 27.60
N ASP A 324 2.64 2.71 27.01
CA ASP A 324 2.33 4.09 27.35
C ASP A 324 1.07 4.55 26.62
N THR A 325 -0.09 4.17 27.17
CA THR A 325 -1.40 4.53 26.59
C THR A 325 -1.63 6.04 26.47
N ARG A 326 -0.87 6.89 27.17
CA ARG A 326 -0.98 8.34 27.03
C ARG A 326 -0.25 8.80 25.77
N ALA A 327 0.99 8.34 25.59
CA ALA A 327 1.78 8.66 24.41
C ALA A 327 1.11 8.13 23.12
N VAL A 328 0.61 6.89 23.13
CA VAL A 328 -0.14 6.31 21.98
C VAL A 328 -1.31 7.21 21.56
N ARG A 329 -2.15 7.66 22.52
CA ARG A 329 -3.25 8.60 22.23
C ARG A 329 -2.77 9.93 21.68
N GLU A 330 -1.71 10.47 22.26
CA GLU A 330 -1.15 11.75 21.84
C GLU A 330 -0.70 11.70 20.38
N HIS A 331 0.01 10.63 20.00
CA HIS A 331 0.48 10.39 18.65
C HIS A 331 -0.66 10.15 17.66
N PHE A 332 -1.67 9.33 17.97
CA PHE A 332 -2.83 9.18 17.10
C PHE A 332 -3.57 10.51 16.87
N ARG A 333 -3.80 11.29 17.93
CA ARG A 333 -4.45 12.61 17.80
C ARG A 333 -3.58 13.60 17.05
N ALA A 334 -2.26 13.55 17.22
CA ALA A 334 -1.34 14.37 16.42
C ALA A 334 -1.37 13.96 14.94
N SER A 335 -1.42 12.66 14.65
CA SER A 335 -1.53 12.12 13.30
C SER A 335 -2.80 12.60 12.58
N ILE A 336 -3.96 12.44 13.24
CA ILE A 336 -5.26 12.87 12.71
C ILE A 336 -5.32 14.39 12.53
N ARG A 337 -4.82 15.17 13.50
CA ARG A 337 -4.80 16.64 13.39
C ARG A 337 -3.88 17.13 12.28
N ALA A 338 -2.74 16.47 12.06
CA ALA A 338 -1.81 16.83 11.01
C ALA A 338 -2.43 16.63 9.62
N TYR A 339 -3.12 15.51 9.40
CA TYR A 339 -3.78 15.22 8.13
C TYR A 339 -5.10 14.46 8.36
N PRO A 340 -6.24 15.17 8.46
CA PRO A 340 -7.55 14.56 8.71
C PRO A 340 -8.05 13.61 7.61
N ALA A 341 -7.41 13.58 6.44
CA ALA A 341 -7.72 12.63 5.38
C ALA A 341 -6.92 11.31 5.50
N ASN A 342 -6.12 11.13 6.56
CA ASN A 342 -5.40 9.88 6.80
C ASN A 342 -6.33 8.77 7.34
N ARG A 343 -6.94 7.99 6.44
CA ARG A 343 -7.83 6.87 6.81
C ARG A 343 -7.19 5.89 7.79
N ARG A 344 -5.94 5.48 7.50
CA ARG A 344 -5.21 4.50 8.32
C ARG A 344 -4.99 4.97 9.76
N ALA A 345 -4.83 6.29 9.98
CA ALA A 345 -4.68 6.82 11.33
C ALA A 345 -5.96 6.62 12.17
N TYR A 346 -7.14 6.79 11.56
CA TYR A 346 -8.42 6.51 12.23
C TYR A 346 -8.64 5.02 12.46
N GLU A 347 -8.41 4.19 11.45
CA GLU A 347 -8.57 2.74 11.54
C GLU A 347 -7.74 2.15 12.68
N ASN A 348 -6.43 2.44 12.70
CA ASN A 348 -5.55 1.94 13.75
C ASN A 348 -5.90 2.50 15.14
N TYR A 349 -6.37 3.75 15.24
CA TYR A 349 -6.78 4.32 16.53
C TYR A 349 -8.06 3.67 17.06
N VAL A 350 -9.03 3.41 16.16
CA VAL A 350 -10.26 2.69 16.47
C VAL A 350 -9.96 1.27 16.89
N GLU A 351 -9.16 0.53 16.11
CA GLU A 351 -8.74 -0.84 16.44
C GLU A 351 -8.03 -0.90 17.79
N TRP A 352 -7.15 0.06 18.07
CA TRP A 352 -6.49 0.17 19.36
C TRP A 352 -7.50 0.39 20.50
N LEU A 353 -8.45 1.32 20.36
CA LEU A 353 -9.48 1.57 21.38
C LEU A 353 -10.40 0.37 21.59
N GLU A 354 -10.80 -0.30 20.51
CA GLU A 354 -11.61 -1.52 20.54
C GLU A 354 -10.87 -2.64 21.28
N SER A 355 -9.58 -2.84 21.00
CA SER A 355 -8.74 -3.82 21.72
C SER A 355 -8.70 -3.54 23.22
N LYS A 356 -8.68 -2.26 23.63
CA LYS A 356 -8.77 -1.90 25.07
C LYS A 356 -10.14 -2.21 25.63
N LEU A 357 -11.22 -1.99 24.88
CA LEU A 357 -12.58 -2.28 25.33
C LEU A 357 -12.87 -3.78 25.49
N GLU A 358 -12.07 -4.65 24.88
CA GLU A 358 -12.17 -6.10 25.04
C GLU A 358 -11.57 -6.62 26.36
N ASP A 359 -10.86 -5.78 27.12
CA ASP A 359 -10.38 -6.14 28.46
C ASP A 359 -11.55 -6.33 29.44
N ASP A 360 -11.73 -7.58 29.89
CA ASP A 360 -12.76 -7.98 30.85
C ASP A 360 -12.54 -7.40 32.25
N GLU A 361 -11.31 -7.00 32.59
CA GLU A 361 -10.96 -6.41 33.89
C GLU A 361 -11.29 -4.90 33.95
N LEU A 362 -11.75 -4.30 32.84
CA LEU A 362 -12.12 -2.89 32.81
C LEU A 362 -13.29 -2.56 33.74
N THR A 363 -13.03 -1.62 34.65
CA THR A 363 -14.08 -1.02 35.47
C THR A 363 -15.08 -0.24 34.61
N LYS A 364 -16.35 -0.20 35.03
CA LYS A 364 -17.42 0.53 34.31
C LYS A 364 -17.06 1.99 33.96
N PRO A 365 -16.44 2.80 34.86
CA PRO A 365 -16.05 4.17 34.53
C PRO A 365 -14.98 4.25 33.44
N LYS A 366 -13.96 3.38 33.50
CA LYS A 366 -12.90 3.33 32.47
C LYS A 366 -13.46 2.92 31.12
N ARG A 367 -14.31 1.89 31.10
CA ARG A 367 -15.02 1.44 29.89
C ARG A 367 -15.84 2.56 29.27
N ARG A 368 -16.59 3.33 30.08
CA ARG A 368 -17.35 4.50 29.61
C ARG A 368 -16.44 5.57 29.01
N SER A 369 -15.33 5.90 29.67
CA SER A 369 -14.37 6.87 29.15
C SER A 369 -13.77 6.46 27.81
N LEU A 370 -13.49 5.17 27.60
CA LEU A 370 -12.99 4.65 26.32
C LEU A 370 -14.07 4.70 25.22
N ILE A 371 -15.33 4.38 25.55
CA ILE A 371 -16.45 4.51 24.61
C ILE A 371 -16.66 5.97 24.20
N ASP A 372 -16.59 6.91 25.15
CA ASP A 372 -16.71 8.34 24.86
C ASP A 372 -15.54 8.85 24.00
N GLU A 373 -14.34 8.29 24.18
CA GLU A 373 -13.18 8.55 23.33
C GLU A 373 -13.37 7.99 21.92
N LEU A 374 -13.81 6.74 21.79
CA LEU A 374 -14.13 6.10 20.52
C LEU A 374 -15.19 6.89 19.74
N ARG A 375 -16.24 7.35 20.43
CA ARG A 375 -17.27 8.23 19.83
C ARG A 375 -16.64 9.47 19.22
N LYS A 376 -15.72 10.15 19.92
CA LYS A 376 -15.05 11.35 19.40
C LYS A 376 -14.22 11.03 18.16
N VAL A 377 -13.46 9.94 18.18
CA VAL A 377 -12.67 9.50 17.03
C VAL A 377 -13.56 9.20 15.82
N MET A 378 -14.70 8.54 16.03
CA MET A 378 -15.66 8.25 14.95
C MET A 378 -16.31 9.52 14.38
N VAL A 379 -16.63 10.50 15.22
CA VAL A 379 -17.11 11.82 14.76
C VAL A 379 -16.03 12.51 13.93
N ASP A 380 -14.80 12.56 14.42
CA ASP A 380 -13.68 13.18 13.72
C ASP A 380 -13.38 12.47 12.39
N TRP A 381 -13.47 11.14 12.35
CA TRP A 381 -13.33 10.34 11.13
C TRP A 381 -14.41 10.70 10.12
N SER A 382 -15.68 10.74 10.54
CA SER A 382 -16.80 11.09 9.65
C SER A 382 -16.64 12.49 9.03
N ARG A 383 -15.94 13.41 9.71
CA ARG A 383 -15.67 14.78 9.23
C ARG A 383 -14.43 14.84 8.35
N GLY A 384 -13.34 14.16 8.74
CA GLY A 384 -12.08 14.13 8.00
C GLY A 384 -12.18 13.37 6.68
N LEU A 385 -13.01 12.32 6.64
CA LEU A 385 -13.32 11.52 5.46
C LEU A 385 -14.85 11.44 5.29
N PRO A 386 -15.46 12.44 4.60
CA PRO A 386 -16.91 12.52 4.45
C PRO A 386 -17.52 11.34 3.69
N GLU A 387 -16.75 10.75 2.77
CA GLU A 387 -17.19 9.62 1.93
C GLU A 387 -17.16 8.27 2.66
N ASP A 388 -16.51 8.20 3.82
CA ASP A 388 -16.37 6.93 4.54
C ASP A 388 -17.64 6.60 5.33
N SER A 389 -18.21 5.44 5.05
CA SER A 389 -19.48 4.98 5.61
C SER A 389 -19.31 4.30 6.97
N ARG A 390 -18.14 3.69 7.23
CA ARG A 390 -17.84 2.96 8.47
C ARG A 390 -18.10 3.78 9.74
N PRO A 391 -17.53 5.00 9.91
CA PRO A 391 -17.77 5.78 11.13
C PRO A 391 -19.25 6.17 11.29
N ARG A 392 -19.98 6.37 10.19
CA ARG A 392 -21.40 6.76 10.22
C ARG A 392 -22.30 5.61 10.65
N LEU A 393 -22.07 4.41 10.13
CA LEU A 393 -22.79 3.20 10.59
C LEU A 393 -22.61 3.00 12.10
N TRP A 394 -21.37 3.14 12.59
CA TRP A 394 -21.08 3.04 14.01
C TRP A 394 -21.77 4.14 14.83
N LEU A 395 -21.73 5.39 14.35
CA LEU A 395 -22.34 6.53 15.04
C LEU A 395 -23.86 6.40 15.12
N VAL A 396 -24.53 5.93 14.07
CA VAL A 396 -25.98 5.68 14.11
C VAL A 396 -26.32 4.72 15.24
N ASP A 397 -25.61 3.60 15.34
CA ASP A 397 -25.85 2.60 16.39
C ASP A 397 -25.61 3.18 17.78
N HIS A 398 -24.45 3.80 17.97
CA HIS A 398 -24.06 4.34 19.27
C HIS A 398 -24.98 5.47 19.75
N LEU A 399 -25.32 6.41 18.87
CA LEU A 399 -26.16 7.57 19.18
C LEU A 399 -27.61 7.14 19.46
N MET A 400 -28.13 6.17 18.71
CA MET A 400 -29.46 5.62 18.97
C MET A 400 -29.53 4.87 20.30
N GLU A 401 -28.51 4.08 20.64
CA GLU A 401 -28.45 3.40 21.94
C GLU A 401 -28.41 4.39 23.11
N THR A 402 -27.78 5.55 22.92
CA THR A 402 -27.65 6.65 23.88
C THR A 402 -28.78 7.70 23.83
N GLU A 403 -29.81 7.49 22.99
CA GLU A 403 -30.97 8.40 22.79
C GLU A 403 -30.65 9.76 22.15
N ASP A 404 -29.52 9.90 21.48
CA ASP A 404 -29.13 11.13 20.78
C ASP A 404 -29.65 11.13 19.33
N LEU A 405 -30.98 11.25 19.17
CA LEU A 405 -31.64 11.21 17.85
C LEU A 405 -31.19 12.33 16.92
N GLU A 406 -31.07 13.55 17.48
CA GLU A 406 -30.66 14.73 16.72
C GLU A 406 -29.22 14.57 16.21
N GLY A 407 -28.34 13.94 17.01
CA GLY A 407 -27.00 13.58 16.57
C GLY A 407 -27.00 12.44 15.53
N ALA A 408 -27.88 11.45 15.65
CA ALA A 408 -27.91 10.30 14.75
C ALA A 408 -28.48 10.63 13.36
N LYS A 409 -29.49 11.50 13.31
CA LYS A 409 -30.27 11.79 12.08
C LYS A 409 -29.41 12.25 10.89
N PRO A 410 -28.45 13.19 11.02
CA PRO A 410 -27.59 13.58 9.90
C PRO A 410 -26.81 12.41 9.28
N HIS A 411 -26.41 11.43 10.11
CA HIS A 411 -25.71 10.24 9.64
C HIS A 411 -26.65 9.28 8.90
N VAL A 412 -27.88 9.11 9.39
CA VAL A 412 -28.92 8.31 8.72
C VAL A 412 -29.31 8.92 7.37
N ASP A 413 -29.54 10.22 7.33
CA ASP A 413 -29.91 10.94 6.11
C ASP A 413 -28.79 10.81 5.06
N TRP A 414 -27.52 10.94 5.47
CA TRP A 414 -26.37 10.72 4.60
C TRP A 414 -26.32 9.29 4.06
N LEU A 415 -26.41 8.28 4.94
CA LEU A 415 -26.35 6.86 4.57
C LEU A 415 -27.49 6.47 3.63
N THR A 416 -28.70 6.98 3.88
CA THR A 416 -29.87 6.73 3.04
C THR A 416 -29.75 7.40 1.66
N ALA A 417 -29.15 8.59 1.59
CA ALA A 417 -28.93 9.29 0.32
C ALA A 417 -27.74 8.70 -0.49
N SER A 418 -26.79 8.05 0.19
CA SER A 418 -25.60 7.47 -0.44
C SER A 418 -25.93 6.27 -1.33
N ARG A 419 -25.32 6.23 -2.52
CA ARG A 419 -25.36 5.06 -3.41
C ARG A 419 -24.14 4.18 -3.13
N HIS A 420 -24.26 3.30 -2.14
CA HIS A 420 -23.19 2.40 -1.75
C HIS A 420 -23.62 0.93 -1.93
N ASP A 421 -22.67 0.09 -2.34
CA ASP A 421 -22.96 -1.34 -2.58
C ASP A 421 -23.21 -2.13 -1.29
N ASP A 422 -22.74 -1.60 -0.14
CA ASP A 422 -22.86 -2.24 1.17
C ASP A 422 -24.35 -2.39 1.54
N PRO A 423 -24.87 -3.63 1.64
CA PRO A 423 -26.27 -3.87 1.96
C PRO A 423 -26.67 -3.37 3.35
N ARG A 424 -25.71 -3.18 4.27
CA ARG A 424 -25.95 -2.61 5.60
C ARG A 424 -26.34 -1.14 5.52
N ILE A 425 -25.76 -0.39 4.58
CA ILE A 425 -26.10 1.02 4.35
C ILE A 425 -27.52 1.13 3.80
N ARG A 426 -27.88 0.27 2.83
CA ARG A 426 -29.25 0.18 2.30
C ARG A 426 -30.28 -0.25 3.35
N ALA A 427 -29.85 -1.01 4.36
CA ALA A 427 -30.68 -1.41 5.48
C ALA A 427 -30.83 -0.31 6.57
N THR A 428 -30.15 0.83 6.46
CA THR A 428 -30.20 1.91 7.47
C THR A 428 -31.63 2.39 7.76
N PRO A 429 -32.53 2.61 6.77
CA PRO A 429 -33.90 3.03 7.05
C PRO A 429 -34.69 2.02 7.89
N TRP A 430 -34.55 0.72 7.59
CA TRP A 430 -35.13 -0.35 8.40
C TRP A 430 -34.58 -0.33 9.82
N LYS A 431 -33.25 -0.29 9.95
CA LYS A 431 -32.58 -0.32 11.26
C LYS A 431 -32.99 0.88 12.11
N TRP A 432 -33.11 2.06 11.51
CA TRP A 432 -33.63 3.27 12.13
C TRP A 432 -35.04 3.07 12.67
N GLY A 433 -35.97 2.54 11.85
CA GLY A 433 -37.35 2.26 12.27
C GLY A 433 -37.42 1.30 13.45
N ILE A 434 -36.61 0.24 13.43
CA ILE A 434 -36.51 -0.73 14.52
C ILE A 434 -35.96 -0.08 15.80
N LEU A 435 -34.86 0.66 15.73
CA LEU A 435 -34.25 1.32 16.89
C LEU A 435 -35.18 2.41 17.48
N GLU A 436 -35.93 3.11 16.63
CA GLU A 436 -36.90 4.11 17.07
C GLU A 436 -38.10 3.45 17.79
N ALA A 437 -38.60 2.32 17.26
CA ALA A 437 -39.61 1.51 17.96
C ALA A 437 -39.11 1.07 19.36
N MET A 438 -37.86 0.60 19.46
CA MET A 438 -37.23 0.23 20.73
C MET A 438 -37.10 1.41 21.70
N ARG A 439 -36.81 2.62 21.18
CA ARG A 439 -36.74 3.85 21.99
C ARG A 439 -38.11 4.23 22.55
N LEU A 440 -39.15 4.21 21.71
CA LEU A 440 -40.53 4.50 22.12
C LEU A 440 -41.00 3.56 23.24
N CYS A 441 -40.56 2.31 23.24
CA CYS A 441 -40.87 1.36 24.32
C CYS A 441 -40.34 1.72 25.72
N ARG A 442 -39.40 2.69 25.84
CA ARG A 442 -38.88 3.11 27.15
C ARG A 442 -39.94 3.81 27.99
N ARG A 443 -40.79 4.65 27.39
CA ARG A 443 -41.84 5.39 28.11
C ARG A 443 -43.23 4.85 27.79
N LYS A 444 -44.03 4.56 28.82
CA LYS A 444 -45.39 4.04 28.64
C LYS A 444 -46.26 4.94 27.76
N ALA A 445 -46.07 6.26 27.84
CA ALA A 445 -46.84 7.25 27.08
C ALA A 445 -46.66 7.15 25.55
N TRP A 446 -45.59 6.49 25.07
CA TRP A 446 -45.25 6.43 23.65
C TRP A 446 -45.54 5.06 23.01
N LEU A 447 -46.09 4.11 23.79
CA LEU A 447 -46.30 2.74 23.33
C LEU A 447 -47.32 2.64 22.19
N SER A 448 -48.24 3.59 22.06
CA SER A 448 -49.22 3.65 20.97
C SER A 448 -48.59 3.93 19.60
N GLU A 449 -47.40 4.53 19.55
CA GLU A 449 -46.70 4.86 18.30
C GLU A 449 -45.84 3.71 17.78
N VAL A 450 -45.53 2.72 18.62
CA VAL A 450 -44.64 1.60 18.30
C VAL A 450 -45.13 0.76 17.11
N PRO A 451 -46.42 0.36 17.00
CA PRO A 451 -46.90 -0.44 15.88
C PRO A 451 -46.66 0.24 14.53
N LYS A 452 -46.91 1.56 14.46
CA LYS A 452 -46.67 2.34 13.24
C LYS A 452 -45.20 2.28 12.82
N ARG A 453 -44.27 2.45 13.78
CA ARG A 453 -42.82 2.35 13.50
C ARG A 453 -42.38 0.96 13.10
N LEU A 454 -42.96 -0.09 13.69
CA LEU A 454 -42.68 -1.47 13.29
C LEU A 454 -43.16 -1.75 11.86
N GLU A 455 -44.35 -1.28 11.47
CA GLU A 455 -44.83 -1.43 10.08
C GLU A 455 -43.98 -0.62 9.09
N GLU A 456 -43.56 0.61 9.44
CA GLU A 456 -42.60 1.39 8.64
C GLU A 456 -41.28 0.64 8.45
N ALA A 457 -40.77 0.00 9.51
CA ALA A 457 -39.56 -0.82 9.42
C ALA A 457 -39.78 -2.06 8.54
N ARG A 458 -40.93 -2.73 8.66
CA ARG A 458 -41.30 -3.89 7.85
C ARG A 458 -41.35 -3.56 6.35
N ALA A 459 -41.88 -2.39 6.00
CA ALA A 459 -41.95 -1.95 4.60
C ALA A 459 -40.57 -1.81 3.93
N CYS A 460 -39.51 -1.62 4.71
CA CYS A 460 -38.14 -1.48 4.26
C CYS A 460 -37.26 -2.68 4.65
N TRP A 461 -37.85 -3.84 4.98
CA TRP A 461 -37.12 -4.99 5.49
C TRP A 461 -36.00 -5.44 4.52
N PRO A 462 -34.75 -5.61 4.99
CA PRO A 462 -33.65 -5.99 4.10
C PRO A 462 -33.86 -7.42 3.58
N THR A 463 -33.75 -7.60 2.26
CA THR A 463 -33.97 -8.90 1.59
C THR A 463 -33.00 -9.99 2.01
N TRP A 464 -31.87 -9.61 2.63
CA TRP A 464 -30.85 -10.53 3.12
C TRP A 464 -31.08 -10.99 4.57
N LEU A 465 -32.01 -10.38 5.30
CA LEU A 465 -32.36 -10.75 6.69
C LEU A 465 -33.62 -11.61 6.73
N SER A 466 -33.67 -12.58 7.64
CA SER A 466 -34.89 -13.34 7.92
C SER A 466 -35.99 -12.46 8.52
N GLU A 467 -37.21 -12.56 8.00
CA GLU A 467 -38.40 -11.89 8.57
C GLU A 467 -38.96 -12.60 9.82
N GLN A 468 -38.43 -13.79 10.16
CA GLN A 468 -38.93 -14.60 11.28
C GLN A 468 -38.89 -13.87 12.63
N TRP A 469 -37.99 -12.90 12.80
CA TRP A 469 -37.89 -12.14 14.04
C TRP A 469 -38.97 -11.07 14.21
N PHE A 470 -39.59 -10.61 13.12
CA PHE A 470 -40.54 -9.50 13.16
C PHE A 470 -41.78 -9.77 14.06
N PRO A 471 -42.47 -10.91 13.96
CA PRO A 471 -43.57 -11.24 14.86
C PRO A 471 -43.19 -11.23 16.35
N TYR A 472 -41.95 -11.59 16.68
CA TYR A 472 -41.45 -11.56 18.07
C TYR A 472 -41.32 -10.12 18.59
N LEU A 473 -40.97 -9.15 17.73
CA LEU A 473 -40.95 -7.72 18.11
C LEU A 473 -42.37 -7.22 18.43
N GLN A 474 -43.36 -7.64 17.66
CA GLN A 474 -44.78 -7.33 17.92
C GLN A 474 -45.24 -7.95 19.24
N ALA A 475 -44.95 -9.24 19.47
CA ALA A 475 -45.27 -9.92 20.73
C ALA A 475 -44.60 -9.23 21.93
N ALA A 476 -43.33 -8.84 21.82
CA ALA A 476 -42.60 -8.13 22.85
C ALA A 476 -43.22 -6.75 23.16
N TRP A 477 -43.70 -6.03 22.15
CA TRP A 477 -44.44 -4.78 22.34
C TRP A 477 -45.79 -4.99 23.05
N MET A 478 -46.54 -6.03 22.68
CA MET A 478 -47.82 -6.36 23.35
C MET A 478 -47.60 -6.66 24.82
N LEU A 479 -46.59 -7.47 25.14
CA LEU A 479 -46.18 -7.75 26.51
C LEU A 479 -45.77 -6.47 27.25
N ARG A 480 -44.95 -5.62 26.63
CA ARG A 480 -44.53 -4.32 27.18
C ARG A 480 -45.71 -3.39 27.47
N SER A 481 -46.78 -3.50 26.69
CA SER A 481 -48.00 -2.70 26.80
C SER A 481 -49.01 -3.27 27.79
N GLY A 482 -48.74 -4.42 28.40
CA GLY A 482 -49.65 -5.09 29.34
C GLY A 482 -50.81 -5.83 28.67
N MET A 483 -50.74 -6.06 27.36
CA MET A 483 -51.75 -6.82 26.60
C MET A 483 -51.44 -8.32 26.65
N THR A 484 -51.54 -8.93 27.83
CA THR A 484 -51.11 -10.32 28.08
C THR A 484 -51.85 -11.36 27.24
N GLU A 485 -53.16 -11.20 27.05
CA GLU A 485 -53.96 -12.13 26.22
C GLU A 485 -53.51 -12.12 24.77
N LYS A 486 -53.44 -10.93 24.16
CA LYS A 486 -52.95 -10.75 22.78
C LYS A 486 -51.50 -11.22 22.61
N TYR A 487 -50.68 -11.02 23.63
CA TYR A 487 -49.32 -11.53 23.64
C TYR A 487 -49.30 -13.06 23.53
N GLU A 488 -50.08 -13.78 24.35
CA GLU A 488 -50.10 -15.25 24.28
C GLU A 488 -50.73 -15.77 22.97
N GLU A 489 -51.78 -15.12 22.46
CA GLU A 489 -52.33 -15.42 21.13
C GLU A 489 -51.27 -15.27 20.04
N GLN A 490 -50.54 -14.15 20.05
CA GLN A 490 -49.45 -13.91 19.11
C GLN A 490 -48.33 -14.94 19.26
N ARG A 491 -47.97 -15.34 20.48
CA ARG A 491 -46.94 -16.36 20.73
C ARG A 491 -47.37 -17.73 20.21
N GLN A 492 -48.63 -18.12 20.42
CA GLN A 492 -49.17 -19.36 19.87
C GLN A 492 -49.18 -19.35 18.34
N GLN A 493 -49.58 -18.23 17.74
CA GLN A 493 -49.55 -18.07 16.28
C GLN A 493 -48.12 -18.20 15.73
N ILE A 494 -47.14 -17.54 16.35
CA ILE A 494 -45.72 -17.64 15.96
C ILE A 494 -45.25 -19.11 15.97
N CYS A 495 -45.53 -19.85 17.04
CA CYS A 495 -45.18 -21.26 17.14
C CYS A 495 -45.85 -22.11 16.05
N GLY A 496 -47.13 -21.82 15.74
CA GLY A 496 -47.87 -22.51 14.67
C GLY A 496 -47.32 -22.21 13.27
N ASP A 497 -47.10 -20.93 12.97
CA ASP A 497 -46.67 -20.46 11.64
C ASP A 497 -45.25 -20.93 11.29
N PHE A 498 -44.34 -20.96 12.28
CA PHE A 498 -42.96 -21.41 12.08
C PHE A 498 -42.72 -22.89 12.42
N GLY A 499 -43.74 -23.61 12.90
CA GLY A 499 -43.62 -25.02 13.30
C GLY A 499 -42.64 -25.23 14.47
N VAL A 500 -42.45 -24.23 15.32
CA VAL A 500 -41.49 -24.26 16.43
C VAL A 500 -42.23 -24.52 17.74
N ALA A 501 -41.74 -25.47 18.54
CA ALA A 501 -42.29 -25.73 19.86
C ALA A 501 -42.12 -24.51 20.79
N ARG A 502 -43.16 -24.21 21.58
CA ARG A 502 -43.13 -23.14 22.59
C ARG A 502 -41.98 -23.38 23.55
N ASP A 503 -41.20 -22.33 23.81
CA ASP A 503 -40.05 -22.35 24.71
C ASP A 503 -38.92 -23.33 24.28
N SER A 504 -38.91 -23.77 23.03
CA SER A 504 -37.70 -24.36 22.41
C SER A 504 -36.55 -23.35 22.42
N LEU A 505 -35.31 -23.79 22.19
CA LEU A 505 -34.17 -22.88 22.26
C LEU A 505 -34.32 -21.68 21.30
N SER A 506 -34.68 -21.93 20.03
CA SER A 506 -34.81 -20.87 19.02
C SER A 506 -35.94 -19.89 19.37
N ASP A 507 -37.11 -20.40 19.74
CA ASP A 507 -38.27 -19.60 20.16
C ASP A 507 -37.92 -18.72 21.39
N ALA A 508 -37.32 -19.33 22.41
CA ALA A 508 -36.94 -18.64 23.63
C ALA A 508 -35.87 -17.57 23.38
N CYS A 509 -34.87 -17.85 22.53
CA CYS A 509 -33.83 -16.88 22.16
C CYS A 509 -34.41 -15.69 21.39
N MET A 510 -35.25 -15.93 20.38
CA MET A 510 -35.88 -14.86 19.59
C MET A 510 -36.79 -13.98 20.46
N MET A 511 -37.61 -14.60 21.32
CA MET A 511 -38.50 -13.87 22.23
C MET A 511 -37.74 -13.06 23.28
N LEU A 512 -36.73 -13.67 23.92
CA LEU A 512 -35.92 -12.97 24.91
C LEU A 512 -35.18 -11.78 24.29
N ALA A 513 -34.62 -11.96 23.08
CA ALA A 513 -33.96 -10.90 22.33
C ALA A 513 -34.92 -9.75 22.03
N ALA A 514 -36.10 -10.05 21.49
CA ALA A 514 -37.14 -9.07 21.19
C ALA A 514 -37.58 -8.34 22.47
N ALA A 515 -37.87 -9.07 23.54
CA ALA A 515 -38.30 -8.50 24.82
C ALA A 515 -37.26 -7.54 25.43
N GLN A 516 -35.98 -7.91 25.42
CA GLN A 516 -34.91 -7.06 25.94
C GLN A 516 -34.75 -5.79 25.12
N ARG A 517 -34.77 -5.91 23.78
CA ARG A 517 -34.64 -4.77 22.88
C ARG A 517 -35.86 -3.85 22.96
N MET A 518 -37.06 -4.39 23.11
CA MET A 518 -38.32 -3.66 23.33
C MET A 518 -38.55 -3.25 24.79
N ARG A 519 -37.49 -3.31 25.63
CA ARG A 519 -37.47 -2.75 26.99
C ARG A 519 -38.60 -3.27 27.89
N VAL A 520 -38.97 -4.54 27.73
CA VAL A 520 -39.88 -5.24 28.63
C VAL A 520 -39.33 -5.17 30.06
N PRO A 521 -40.15 -4.89 31.09
CA PRO A 521 -39.69 -4.77 32.47
C PRO A 521 -39.01 -6.04 32.98
N SER A 522 -38.07 -5.89 33.92
CA SER A 522 -37.32 -7.02 34.50
C SER A 522 -38.21 -8.11 35.13
N ALA A 523 -39.42 -7.76 35.59
CA ALA A 523 -40.36 -8.73 36.14
C ALA A 523 -40.82 -9.74 35.07
N ASP A 524 -41.12 -9.25 33.87
CA ASP A 524 -41.63 -10.05 32.74
C ASP A 524 -40.49 -10.66 31.91
N LEU A 525 -39.28 -10.08 31.96
CA LEU A 525 -38.08 -10.67 31.34
C LEU A 525 -37.59 -11.94 32.05
N LYS A 526 -37.81 -12.05 33.37
CA LYS A 526 -37.33 -13.19 34.16
C LYS A 526 -37.94 -14.52 33.67
N PRO A 527 -39.26 -14.67 33.49
CA PRO A 527 -39.87 -15.86 32.91
C PRO A 527 -39.29 -16.21 31.53
N LEU A 528 -39.13 -15.23 30.64
CA LEU A 528 -38.59 -15.45 29.28
C LEU A 528 -37.14 -15.92 29.27
N ARG A 529 -36.38 -15.62 30.31
CA ARG A 529 -34.98 -16.04 30.44
C ARG A 529 -34.85 -17.50 30.88
N VAL A 530 -35.80 -18.01 31.66
CA VAL A 530 -35.72 -19.37 32.26
C VAL A 530 -35.54 -20.47 31.20
N PRO A 531 -36.29 -20.49 30.08
CA PRO A 531 -36.07 -21.51 29.05
C PRO A 531 -34.67 -21.44 28.42
N VAL A 532 -34.16 -20.24 28.15
CA VAL A 532 -32.80 -20.05 27.60
C VAL A 532 -31.72 -20.51 28.58
N ASP A 533 -31.84 -20.14 29.86
CA ASP A 533 -30.92 -20.59 30.92
C ASP A 533 -30.97 -22.12 31.09
N THR A 534 -32.15 -22.73 30.95
CA THR A 534 -32.35 -24.18 31.06
C THR A 534 -31.73 -24.91 29.88
N ALA A 535 -32.00 -24.45 28.65
CA ALA A 535 -31.39 -24.99 27.44
C ALA A 535 -29.87 -24.85 27.45
N ALA A 536 -29.33 -23.69 27.88
CA ALA A 536 -27.89 -23.47 27.98
C ALA A 536 -27.21 -24.35 29.07
N LYS A 537 -27.94 -24.76 30.12
CA LYS A 537 -27.44 -25.73 31.12
C LYS A 537 -27.52 -27.17 30.59
N ALA A 538 -28.53 -27.48 29.79
CA ALA A 538 -28.77 -28.79 29.21
C ALA A 538 -28.27 -28.92 27.76
N VAL A 539 -27.33 -28.07 27.33
CA VAL A 539 -26.98 -27.87 25.91
C VAL A 539 -26.57 -29.16 25.20
N LYS A 540 -25.88 -30.07 25.91
CA LYS A 540 -25.47 -31.40 25.43
C LYS A 540 -26.64 -32.32 25.04
N ARG A 541 -27.83 -32.07 25.56
CA ARG A 541 -29.04 -32.88 25.31
C ARG A 541 -29.92 -32.28 24.21
N LEU A 542 -29.63 -31.06 23.74
CA LEU A 542 -30.43 -30.41 22.72
C LEU A 542 -30.23 -31.09 21.35
N PRO A 543 -31.26 -31.15 20.50
CA PRO A 543 -31.09 -31.56 19.10
C PRO A 543 -30.16 -30.59 18.34
N SER A 544 -29.43 -31.08 17.34
CA SER A 544 -28.55 -30.22 16.53
C SER A 544 -29.34 -29.18 15.76
N ASP A 545 -30.53 -29.52 15.27
CA ASP A 545 -31.40 -28.59 14.52
C ASP A 545 -31.87 -27.40 15.37
N GLU A 546 -32.03 -27.58 16.69
CA GLU A 546 -32.34 -26.46 17.59
C GLU A 546 -31.15 -25.50 17.72
N LEU A 547 -29.93 -26.03 17.82
CA LEU A 547 -28.71 -25.21 17.87
C LEU A 547 -28.47 -24.50 16.53
N LEU A 548 -28.74 -25.16 15.41
CA LEU A 548 -28.63 -24.57 14.06
C LEU A 548 -29.62 -23.42 13.88
N SER A 549 -30.88 -23.63 14.28
CA SER A 549 -31.93 -22.60 14.22
C SER A 549 -31.62 -21.40 15.11
N ALA A 550 -31.08 -21.63 16.31
CA ALA A 550 -30.61 -20.54 17.17
C ALA A 550 -29.41 -19.81 16.55
N GLY A 551 -28.48 -20.54 15.93
CA GLY A 551 -27.32 -19.99 15.24
C GLY A 551 -27.69 -19.10 14.05
N GLU A 552 -28.66 -19.50 13.25
CA GLU A 552 -29.25 -18.68 12.19
C GLU A 552 -29.70 -17.32 12.73
N PHE A 553 -30.50 -17.33 13.81
CA PHE A 553 -30.98 -16.10 14.44
C PHE A 553 -29.83 -15.23 14.96
N PHE A 554 -28.87 -15.81 15.68
CA PHE A 554 -27.76 -15.06 16.24
C PHE A 554 -26.85 -14.47 15.18
N TRP A 555 -26.62 -15.20 14.09
CA TRP A 555 -25.85 -14.69 12.96
C TRP A 555 -26.58 -13.53 12.28
N ASP A 556 -27.88 -13.63 12.04
CA ASP A 556 -28.68 -12.51 11.49
C ASP A 556 -28.62 -11.27 12.38
N MET A 557 -28.70 -11.44 13.70
CA MET A 557 -28.54 -10.35 14.67
C MET A 557 -27.12 -9.79 14.71
N GLN A 558 -26.09 -10.62 14.49
CA GLN A 558 -24.70 -10.18 14.39
C GLN A 558 -24.48 -9.35 13.12
N ARG A 559 -24.96 -9.82 11.96
CA ARG A 559 -24.90 -9.09 10.68
C ARG A 559 -25.57 -7.73 10.75
N ALA A 560 -26.71 -7.66 11.45
CA ALA A 560 -27.44 -6.41 11.68
C ALA A 560 -26.88 -5.53 12.80
N GLN A 561 -25.92 -6.02 13.59
CA GLN A 561 -25.41 -5.38 14.81
C GLN A 561 -26.50 -5.10 15.86
N LEU A 562 -27.46 -6.02 15.99
CA LEU A 562 -28.60 -5.93 16.91
C LEU A 562 -28.60 -6.98 18.04
N LEU A 563 -27.49 -7.71 18.24
CA LEU A 563 -27.34 -8.69 19.33
C LEU A 563 -27.75 -8.13 20.69
N TYR A 564 -28.54 -8.88 21.45
CA TYR A 564 -29.06 -8.43 22.75
C TYR A 564 -28.04 -8.64 23.89
N PRO A 565 -28.11 -7.88 25.00
CA PRO A 565 -27.11 -7.93 26.07
C PRO A 565 -26.90 -9.32 26.70
N ALA A 566 -27.97 -10.09 26.91
CA ALA A 566 -27.87 -11.42 27.52
C ALA A 566 -27.22 -12.49 26.63
N TYR A 567 -27.04 -12.22 25.33
CA TYR A 567 -26.34 -13.12 24.42
C TYR A 567 -24.95 -13.50 24.93
N ARG A 568 -24.22 -12.57 25.56
CA ARG A 568 -22.89 -12.82 26.13
C ARG A 568 -22.87 -13.95 27.17
N MET A 569 -23.98 -14.21 27.86
CA MET A 569 -24.05 -15.25 28.90
C MET A 569 -24.32 -16.65 28.33
N HIS A 570 -24.94 -16.75 27.16
CA HIS A 570 -25.41 -18.03 26.61
C HIS A 570 -24.69 -18.39 25.31
N GLY A 571 -24.43 -17.41 24.44
CA GLY A 571 -23.85 -17.59 23.11
C GLY A 571 -22.58 -18.41 23.14
N LYS A 572 -21.66 -18.13 24.08
CA LYS A 572 -20.42 -18.91 24.23
C LYS A 572 -20.67 -20.41 24.41
N ARG A 573 -21.54 -20.78 25.35
CA ARG A 573 -21.84 -22.20 25.61
C ARG A 573 -22.54 -22.89 24.45
N LEU A 574 -23.43 -22.18 23.76
CA LEU A 574 -24.14 -22.71 22.59
C LEU A 574 -23.17 -22.93 21.42
N VAL A 575 -22.27 -21.98 21.17
CA VAL A 575 -21.25 -22.08 20.12
C VAL A 575 -20.21 -23.15 20.46
N GLU A 576 -19.74 -23.23 21.70
CA GLU A 576 -18.80 -24.29 22.14
C GLU A 576 -19.38 -25.69 21.92
N GLU A 577 -20.66 -25.89 22.25
CA GLU A 577 -21.35 -27.15 21.96
C GLU A 577 -21.49 -27.40 20.46
N MET A 578 -21.83 -26.38 19.66
CA MET A 578 -21.91 -26.52 18.21
C MET A 578 -20.55 -26.92 17.61
N VAL A 579 -19.47 -26.28 18.03
CA VAL A 579 -18.10 -26.60 17.62
C VAL A 579 -17.75 -28.04 18.02
N ALA A 580 -18.10 -28.46 19.24
CA ALA A 580 -17.90 -29.83 19.69
C ALA A 580 -18.61 -30.85 18.76
N ARG A 581 -19.87 -30.59 18.40
CA ARG A 581 -20.64 -31.46 17.49
C ARG A 581 -20.07 -31.50 16.07
N PHE A 582 -19.61 -30.37 15.55
CA PHE A 582 -18.93 -30.30 14.26
C PHE A 582 -17.61 -31.06 14.25
N ASN A 583 -16.93 -31.18 15.39
CA ASN A 583 -15.71 -31.98 15.53
C ASN A 583 -16.03 -33.48 15.70
N GLU A 584 -17.04 -33.82 16.51
CA GLU A 584 -17.45 -35.19 16.77
C GLU A 584 -18.08 -35.87 15.55
N ASN A 585 -18.82 -35.12 14.73
CA ASN A 585 -19.48 -35.63 13.54
C ASN A 585 -19.29 -34.70 12.32
N PRO A 586 -18.15 -34.80 11.60
CA PRO A 586 -17.88 -34.00 10.41
C PRO A 586 -18.94 -34.15 9.31
N LYS A 587 -19.61 -35.31 9.24
CA LYS A 587 -20.70 -35.56 8.26
C LYS A 587 -21.87 -34.61 8.41
N LEU A 588 -22.10 -34.07 9.61
CA LEU A 588 -23.14 -33.07 9.83
C LEU A 588 -22.94 -31.82 8.95
N ILE A 589 -21.69 -31.46 8.69
CA ILE A 589 -21.34 -30.37 7.77
C ILE A 589 -21.30 -30.91 6.34
N GLU A 590 -20.62 -32.03 6.07
CA GLU A 590 -20.43 -32.54 4.71
C GLU A 590 -21.76 -32.85 4.00
N ASP A 591 -22.70 -33.49 4.68
CA ASP A 591 -23.99 -33.90 4.11
C ASP A 591 -24.95 -32.72 3.92
N ARG A 592 -24.72 -31.59 4.60
CA ARG A 592 -25.60 -30.41 4.63
C ARG A 592 -24.84 -29.13 4.29
N ILE A 593 -23.71 -29.21 3.58
CA ILE A 593 -22.83 -28.06 3.39
C ILE A 593 -23.54 -26.93 2.64
N ASP A 594 -24.48 -27.24 1.75
CA ASP A 594 -25.29 -26.29 0.99
C ASP A 594 -26.53 -25.76 1.76
N ASP A 595 -26.79 -26.28 2.96
CA ASP A 595 -27.90 -25.83 3.81
C ASP A 595 -27.60 -24.45 4.39
N ARG A 596 -28.53 -23.51 4.19
CA ARG A 596 -28.47 -22.16 4.74
C ARG A 596 -28.22 -22.14 6.25
N GLN A 597 -28.84 -23.05 7.01
CA GLN A 597 -28.66 -23.10 8.47
C GLN A 597 -27.25 -23.50 8.87
N ILE A 598 -26.64 -24.42 8.10
CA ILE A 598 -25.24 -24.82 8.28
C ILE A 598 -24.31 -23.68 7.91
N HIS A 599 -24.56 -22.97 6.81
CA HIS A 599 -23.79 -21.77 6.46
C HIS A 599 -23.77 -20.74 7.59
N GLN A 600 -24.94 -20.38 8.14
CA GLN A 600 -25.02 -19.37 9.19
C GLN A 600 -24.39 -19.87 10.49
N ALA A 601 -24.52 -21.15 10.84
CA ALA A 601 -23.85 -21.73 12.00
C ALA A 601 -22.33 -21.74 11.84
N ILE A 602 -21.81 -22.07 10.65
CA ILE A 602 -20.37 -22.00 10.33
C ILE A 602 -19.84 -20.58 10.55
N LEU A 603 -20.54 -19.59 10.00
CA LEU A 603 -20.15 -18.18 10.16
C LEU A 603 -20.29 -17.71 11.60
N TRP A 604 -21.31 -18.17 12.32
CA TRP A 604 -21.50 -17.89 13.74
C TRP A 604 -20.34 -18.43 14.60
N CYS A 605 -19.86 -19.64 14.31
CA CYS A 605 -18.68 -20.22 14.97
C CYS A 605 -17.38 -19.44 14.70
N SER A 606 -17.30 -18.66 13.61
CA SER A 606 -16.11 -17.85 13.31
C SER A 606 -15.97 -16.58 14.15
N GLU A 607 -16.95 -16.26 14.98
CA GLU A 607 -16.89 -15.09 15.84
C GLU A 607 -15.89 -15.31 16.99
N HIS A 608 -14.72 -14.68 16.85
CA HIS A 608 -13.53 -14.76 17.74
C HIS A 608 -13.86 -14.82 19.25
N ARG A 609 -14.89 -14.10 19.71
CA ARG A 609 -15.28 -13.99 21.12
C ARG A 609 -15.66 -15.32 21.80
N PHE A 610 -15.93 -16.39 21.06
CA PHE A 610 -16.37 -17.66 21.63
C PHE A 610 -15.27 -18.72 21.69
N CYS A 611 -14.32 -18.68 20.77
CA CYS A 611 -13.43 -19.80 20.49
C CYS A 611 -11.93 -19.47 20.64
N SER A 612 -11.58 -18.24 21.01
CA SER A 612 -10.18 -17.88 21.27
C SER A 612 -9.74 -18.33 22.68
N ASP A 613 -8.75 -19.21 22.75
CA ASP A 613 -7.71 -19.01 23.76
C ASP A 613 -6.81 -17.88 23.24
N ARG A 614 -6.12 -17.11 24.08
CA ARG A 614 -5.49 -15.81 23.68
C ARG A 614 -4.55 -15.85 22.45
N TYR A 615 -4.19 -17.05 21.96
CA TYR A 615 -3.21 -17.28 20.91
C TYR A 615 -3.67 -18.19 19.76
N GLU A 616 -4.81 -18.89 19.88
CA GLU A 616 -5.29 -19.81 18.85
C GLU A 616 -6.79 -19.69 18.65
N LEU A 617 -7.19 -19.56 17.38
CA LEU A 617 -8.59 -19.60 17.02
C LEU A 617 -9.05 -21.05 16.87
N ARG A 618 -9.91 -21.50 17.77
CA ARG A 618 -10.48 -22.86 17.71
C ARG A 618 -11.66 -22.89 16.75
N LEU A 619 -11.40 -22.92 15.45
CA LEU A 619 -12.42 -23.37 14.48
C LEU A 619 -12.60 -24.89 14.60
N PRO A 620 -13.78 -25.41 14.23
CA PRO A 620 -13.96 -26.85 14.11
C PRO A 620 -12.87 -27.48 13.22
N SER A 621 -12.26 -28.58 13.65
CA SER A 621 -11.27 -29.32 12.85
C SER A 621 -11.87 -29.85 11.56
N SER A 622 -13.19 -30.09 11.54
CA SER A 622 -13.94 -30.43 10.34
C SER A 622 -13.86 -29.36 9.25
N PHE A 623 -13.59 -28.08 9.56
CA PHE A 623 -13.40 -27.05 8.54
C PHE A 623 -12.13 -27.26 7.70
N SER A 624 -11.22 -28.12 8.17
CA SER A 624 -9.98 -28.47 7.46
C SER A 624 -10.08 -29.76 6.66
N THR A 625 -11.24 -30.43 6.61
CA THR A 625 -11.39 -31.61 5.75
C THR A 625 -11.36 -31.19 4.27
N PRO A 626 -10.75 -32.00 3.37
CA PRO A 626 -10.62 -31.65 1.95
C PRO A 626 -11.96 -31.36 1.27
N THR A 627 -13.02 -32.04 1.70
CA THR A 627 -14.41 -31.93 1.21
C THR A 627 -15.02 -30.55 1.44
N VAL A 628 -14.74 -29.90 2.58
CA VAL A 628 -15.39 -28.64 2.97
C VAL A 628 -14.43 -27.45 2.98
N LYS A 629 -13.10 -27.67 3.01
CA LYS A 629 -12.06 -26.64 3.05
C LYS A 629 -12.27 -25.55 2.00
N GLN A 630 -12.67 -25.95 0.79
CA GLN A 630 -12.84 -25.05 -0.36
C GLN A 630 -14.24 -24.43 -0.45
N HIS A 631 -15.15 -24.78 0.47
CA HIS A 631 -16.49 -24.22 0.43
C HIS A 631 -16.46 -22.73 0.82
N PRO A 632 -17.12 -21.81 0.08
CA PRO A 632 -17.00 -20.37 0.30
C PRO A 632 -17.35 -19.91 1.71
N PHE A 633 -18.35 -20.51 2.36
CA PHE A 633 -18.74 -20.18 3.73
C PHE A 633 -17.72 -20.63 4.77
N VAL A 634 -17.04 -21.75 4.53
CA VAL A 634 -15.94 -22.23 5.39
C VAL A 634 -14.71 -21.33 5.20
N ALA A 635 -14.39 -20.97 3.96
CA ALA A 635 -13.33 -20.02 3.65
C ALA A 635 -13.60 -18.65 4.30
N ALA A 636 -14.83 -18.14 4.22
CA ALA A 636 -15.22 -16.88 4.85
C ALA A 636 -15.15 -16.93 6.37
N ALA A 637 -15.57 -18.06 6.98
CA ALA A 637 -15.42 -18.30 8.41
C ALA A 637 -13.94 -18.28 8.82
N LYS A 638 -13.06 -18.99 8.09
CA LYS A 638 -11.61 -19.01 8.35
C LYS A 638 -10.99 -17.61 8.20
N ALA A 639 -11.36 -16.89 7.15
CA ALA A 639 -10.89 -15.52 6.90
C ALA A 639 -11.33 -14.55 8.01
N ASN A 640 -12.62 -14.54 8.35
CA ASN A 640 -13.18 -13.68 9.42
C ASN A 640 -12.55 -13.97 10.77
N ALA A 641 -12.32 -15.24 11.06
CA ALA A 641 -11.58 -15.69 12.23
C ALA A 641 -10.14 -15.14 12.22
N PHE A 642 -9.39 -15.41 11.15
CA PHE A 642 -7.98 -15.03 11.02
C PHE A 642 -7.78 -13.52 11.14
N ILE A 643 -8.59 -12.71 10.43
CA ILE A 643 -8.52 -11.23 10.49
C ILE A 643 -8.74 -10.70 11.91
N LYS A 644 -9.56 -11.38 12.72
CA LYS A 644 -9.85 -10.97 14.10
C LYS A 644 -8.79 -11.40 15.11
N LEU A 645 -7.79 -12.19 14.70
CA LEU A 645 -6.71 -12.56 15.59
C LEU A 645 -5.82 -11.35 15.90
N SER A 646 -5.36 -11.30 17.14
CA SER A 646 -4.41 -10.31 17.61
C SER A 646 -3.00 -10.52 17.04
N VAL A 647 -2.70 -11.76 16.60
CA VAL A 647 -1.43 -12.19 16.00
C VAL A 647 -1.71 -13.15 14.83
N HIS A 648 -1.04 -12.90 13.70
CA HIS A 648 -1.25 -13.62 12.45
C HIS A 648 -0.11 -14.60 12.19
N TRP A 649 0.00 -15.65 13.03
CA TRP A 649 0.93 -16.75 12.79
C TRP A 649 0.47 -17.59 11.60
N ASN A 650 1.43 -18.14 10.84
CA ASN A 650 1.18 -19.01 9.69
C ASN A 650 0.23 -18.39 8.66
N SER A 651 0.46 -17.12 8.30
CA SER A 651 -0.32 -16.41 7.28
C SER A 651 -0.41 -17.18 5.95
N GLU A 652 0.66 -17.90 5.60
CA GLU A 652 0.76 -18.78 4.44
C GLU A 652 -0.40 -19.80 4.33
N LEU A 653 -0.93 -20.28 5.47
CA LEU A 653 -2.05 -21.24 5.47
C LEU A 653 -3.38 -20.64 4.99
N TYR A 654 -3.46 -19.32 4.89
CA TYR A 654 -4.68 -18.58 4.59
C TYR A 654 -4.62 -17.81 3.26
N GLU A 655 -3.50 -17.84 2.53
CA GLU A 655 -3.30 -17.11 1.27
C GLU A 655 -4.34 -17.48 0.20
N ASP A 656 -4.69 -18.77 0.13
CA ASP A 656 -5.69 -19.30 -0.81
C ASP A 656 -7.12 -18.77 -0.56
N LEU A 657 -7.40 -18.20 0.62
CA LEU A 657 -8.76 -17.80 0.98
C LEU A 657 -9.23 -16.54 0.25
N ALA A 658 -8.34 -15.56 0.03
CA ALA A 658 -8.74 -14.31 -0.62
C ALA A 658 -9.16 -14.53 -2.09
N PRO A 659 -8.41 -15.26 -2.93
CA PRO A 659 -8.85 -15.60 -4.28
C PRO A 659 -10.18 -16.36 -4.31
N LEU A 660 -10.35 -17.35 -3.43
CA LEU A 660 -11.56 -18.17 -3.33
C LEU A 660 -12.79 -17.32 -2.99
N LEU A 661 -12.66 -16.40 -2.04
CA LEU A 661 -13.74 -15.49 -1.65
C LEU A 661 -14.10 -14.50 -2.77
N ARG A 662 -13.12 -14.00 -3.53
CA ARG A 662 -13.37 -13.14 -4.70
C ARG A 662 -14.11 -13.87 -5.80
N GLU A 663 -13.72 -15.11 -6.09
CA GLU A 663 -14.40 -15.94 -7.08
C GLU A 663 -15.84 -16.27 -6.64
N ALA A 664 -16.04 -16.55 -5.36
CA ALA A 664 -17.35 -16.90 -4.82
C ALA A 664 -18.28 -15.70 -4.63
N ALA A 665 -17.76 -14.47 -4.48
CA ALA A 665 -18.58 -13.30 -4.19
C ALA A 665 -19.67 -13.04 -5.25
N PRO A 666 -19.38 -12.98 -6.57
CA PRO A 666 -20.38 -12.74 -7.61
C PRO A 666 -21.49 -13.79 -7.68
N SER A 667 -21.21 -15.06 -7.32
CA SER A 667 -22.17 -16.16 -7.37
C SER A 667 -23.14 -16.18 -6.19
N GLN A 668 -22.89 -15.37 -5.14
CA GLN A 668 -23.77 -15.32 -3.98
C GLN A 668 -25.13 -14.68 -4.31
N ARG A 669 -26.20 -15.40 -3.94
CA ARG A 669 -27.58 -14.92 -4.07
C ARG A 669 -27.92 -13.86 -3.02
N ASP A 670 -27.44 -14.04 -1.80
CA ASP A 670 -27.60 -13.07 -0.72
C ASP A 670 -26.70 -11.85 -0.99
N PRO A 671 -27.27 -10.63 -1.15
CA PRO A 671 -26.50 -9.42 -1.35
C PRO A 671 -25.46 -9.15 -0.26
N TYR A 672 -25.76 -9.52 1.00
CA TYR A 672 -24.84 -9.37 2.13
C TYR A 672 -23.58 -10.19 1.90
N TYR A 673 -23.71 -11.48 1.58
CA TYR A 673 -22.55 -12.35 1.38
C TYR A 673 -21.75 -11.97 0.12
N ARG A 674 -22.43 -11.52 -0.94
CA ARG A 674 -21.76 -10.98 -2.14
C ARG A 674 -20.79 -9.85 -1.79
N TYR A 675 -21.27 -8.87 -1.02
CA TYR A 675 -20.44 -7.74 -0.59
C TYR A 675 -19.40 -8.15 0.45
N TRP A 676 -19.82 -8.93 1.45
CA TRP A 676 -18.99 -9.30 2.59
C TRP A 676 -17.83 -10.21 2.21
N PHE A 677 -18.01 -11.16 1.29
CA PHE A 677 -16.91 -12.01 0.80
C PHE A 677 -15.85 -11.20 0.08
N ALA A 678 -16.24 -10.27 -0.81
CA ALA A 678 -15.31 -9.37 -1.47
C ALA A 678 -14.54 -8.51 -0.45
N SER A 679 -15.26 -7.91 0.51
CA SER A 679 -14.65 -7.09 1.56
C SER A 679 -13.72 -7.89 2.49
N LEU A 680 -14.03 -9.16 2.78
CA LEU A 680 -13.15 -10.04 3.55
C LEU A 680 -11.87 -10.37 2.79
N ALA A 681 -11.96 -10.63 1.48
CA ALA A 681 -10.79 -10.87 0.65
C ALA A 681 -9.84 -9.66 0.64
N ASP A 682 -10.38 -8.46 0.50
CA ASP A 682 -9.58 -7.23 0.51
C ASP A 682 -8.93 -6.99 1.89
N GLN A 683 -9.66 -7.29 2.98
CA GLN A 683 -9.09 -7.23 4.34
C GLN A 683 -7.99 -8.27 4.56
N LEU A 684 -8.10 -9.46 3.97
CA LEU A 684 -7.03 -10.48 4.03
C LEU A 684 -5.77 -9.99 3.32
N ASP A 685 -5.90 -9.43 2.11
CA ASP A 685 -4.75 -8.86 1.40
C ASP A 685 -4.08 -7.74 2.19
N ASP A 686 -4.87 -6.87 2.84
CA ASP A 686 -4.35 -5.83 3.73
C ASP A 686 -3.64 -6.41 4.97
N VAL A 687 -4.09 -7.56 5.48
CA VAL A 687 -3.38 -8.28 6.56
C VAL A 687 -2.07 -8.85 6.03
N PHE A 688 -2.06 -9.56 4.91
CA PHE A 688 -0.85 -10.15 4.33
C PHE A 688 0.19 -9.09 4.00
N ALA A 689 -0.21 -8.01 3.33
CA ALA A 689 0.67 -6.87 3.05
C ALA A 689 1.26 -6.25 4.32
N ARG A 690 0.55 -6.30 5.46
CA ARG A 690 1.07 -5.86 6.77
C ARG A 690 2.03 -6.87 7.40
N VAL A 691 1.78 -8.17 7.25
CA VAL A 691 2.69 -9.23 7.74
C VAL A 691 4.01 -9.18 6.96
N ASP A 692 3.96 -9.09 5.63
CA ASP A 692 5.14 -9.00 4.76
C ASP A 692 5.97 -7.75 5.05
N ALA A 693 5.27 -6.62 5.29
CA ALA A 693 5.91 -5.36 5.67
C ALA A 693 6.52 -5.38 7.08
N ARG A 694 6.13 -6.31 7.96
CA ARG A 694 6.74 -6.51 9.28
C ARG A 694 7.92 -7.48 9.23
N GLY A 695 7.86 -8.51 8.39
CA GLY A 695 8.96 -9.46 8.18
C GLY A 695 10.20 -8.80 7.58
N SER A 696 9.99 -7.81 6.71
CA SER A 696 11.03 -6.86 6.30
C SER A 696 11.05 -5.68 7.27
N GLY A 697 11.80 -5.75 8.37
CA GLY A 697 11.93 -4.66 9.36
C GLY A 697 12.37 -3.29 8.79
N PHE A 698 12.57 -3.18 7.47
CA PHE A 698 12.95 -2.02 6.69
C PHE A 698 12.02 -1.70 5.49
N GLY A 699 10.96 -2.47 5.22
CA GLY A 699 10.15 -2.32 3.99
C GLY A 699 9.46 -0.97 3.80
N PHE A 700 9.09 -0.28 4.89
CA PHE A 700 8.59 1.10 4.81
C PHE A 700 9.70 2.10 4.43
N PHE A 701 10.94 1.85 4.86
CA PHE A 701 12.09 2.72 4.63
C PHE A 701 12.67 2.57 3.25
N ASP A 702 12.78 1.34 2.79
CA ASP A 702 13.26 1.01 1.46
C ASP A 702 12.40 1.71 0.39
N ARG A 703 11.08 1.75 0.61
CA ARG A 703 10.14 2.52 -0.22
C ARG A 703 10.24 4.04 -0.03
N LEU A 704 10.47 4.55 1.18
CA LEU A 704 10.52 6.00 1.46
C LEU A 704 11.82 6.66 0.97
N PHE A 705 12.94 5.93 1.01
CA PHE A 705 14.26 6.43 0.63
C PHE A 705 14.76 5.87 -0.71
N GLY A 706 13.99 4.99 -1.35
CA GLY A 706 14.33 4.41 -2.64
C GLY A 706 15.51 3.45 -2.56
N PHE A 707 15.71 2.79 -1.42
CA PHE A 707 16.54 1.60 -1.31
C PHE A 707 15.69 0.43 -1.76
N VAL A 708 15.29 0.41 -3.03
CA VAL A 708 14.89 -0.87 -3.61
C VAL A 708 16.21 -1.62 -3.73
N ASP A 709 16.47 -2.52 -2.78
CA ASP A 709 17.41 -3.60 -3.07
C ASP A 709 16.82 -4.28 -4.30
N ASP A 710 17.48 -4.07 -5.44
CA ASP A 710 17.35 -4.87 -6.65
C ASP A 710 17.99 -6.26 -6.42
N ASP A 711 17.94 -6.73 -5.17
CA ASP A 711 18.03 -8.13 -4.77
C ASP A 711 16.61 -8.69 -4.79
N GLY A 712 15.82 -8.30 -5.80
CA GLY A 712 14.75 -9.16 -6.24
C GLY A 712 15.40 -10.50 -6.49
N ASP A 713 14.98 -11.51 -5.72
CA ASP A 713 14.98 -12.87 -6.20
C ASP A 713 14.39 -12.78 -7.60
N GLU A 714 15.25 -12.73 -8.63
CA GLU A 714 14.87 -12.67 -10.02
C GLU A 714 14.07 -13.94 -10.23
N GLU A 715 12.75 -13.84 -10.07
CA GLU A 715 11.81 -14.83 -10.52
C GLU A 715 12.10 -14.95 -12.01
N PHE A 716 12.87 -15.99 -12.31
CA PHE A 716 13.47 -16.24 -13.60
C PHE A 716 12.37 -16.17 -14.65
N ASP A 717 12.34 -15.11 -15.47
CA ASP A 717 11.48 -15.07 -16.64
C ASP A 717 12.09 -16.04 -17.68
N PRO A 718 11.47 -17.21 -17.92
CA PRO A 718 12.00 -18.19 -18.86
C PRO A 718 12.13 -17.63 -20.29
N ASN A 719 11.39 -16.56 -20.60
CA ASN A 719 11.32 -15.94 -21.91
C ASN A 719 12.27 -14.74 -22.09
N CYS A 720 12.95 -14.28 -21.04
CA CYS A 720 13.93 -13.19 -21.15
C CYS A 720 15.31 -13.70 -21.61
N ASP A 721 15.96 -12.94 -22.50
CA ASP A 721 17.22 -13.31 -23.17
C ASP A 721 18.37 -12.30 -22.94
N CYS A 722 18.24 -11.47 -21.91
CA CYS A 722 19.28 -10.52 -21.50
C CYS A 722 20.53 -11.26 -20.94
N PRO A 723 21.69 -10.58 -20.82
CA PRO A 723 22.93 -11.19 -20.35
C PRO A 723 22.83 -11.86 -18.97
N ASN A 724 22.08 -11.26 -18.02
CA ASN A 724 21.85 -11.82 -16.68
C ASN A 724 21.01 -13.11 -16.76
N CYS A 725 19.89 -13.10 -17.47
CA CYS A 725 19.05 -14.29 -17.64
C CYS A 725 19.78 -15.42 -18.38
N ARG A 726 20.66 -15.12 -19.35
CA ARG A 726 21.53 -16.12 -20.00
C ARG A 726 22.53 -16.75 -19.03
N ALA A 727 23.16 -15.95 -18.17
CA ALA A 727 24.07 -16.45 -17.14
C ALA A 727 23.34 -17.31 -16.11
N ALA A 728 22.13 -16.92 -15.71
CA ALA A 728 21.27 -17.70 -14.82
C ALA A 728 20.83 -19.04 -15.44
N LYS A 729 20.40 -19.05 -16.71
CA LYS A 729 20.07 -20.27 -17.48
C LYS A 729 21.24 -21.26 -17.50
N GLN A 730 22.45 -20.76 -17.73
CA GLN A 730 23.66 -21.60 -17.74
C GLN A 730 24.00 -22.18 -16.36
N ARG A 731 23.81 -21.41 -15.28
CA ARG A 731 24.01 -21.90 -13.90
C ARG A 731 22.96 -22.97 -13.52
N ALA A 732 21.70 -22.76 -13.89
CA ALA A 732 20.63 -23.74 -13.65
C ALA A 732 20.86 -25.04 -14.43
N GLN A 733 21.28 -24.95 -15.69
CA GLN A 733 21.63 -26.13 -16.50
C GLN A 733 22.88 -26.85 -15.98
N ALA A 734 23.86 -26.13 -15.45
CA ALA A 734 25.04 -26.73 -14.83
C ALA A 734 24.72 -27.43 -13.49
N GLY A 735 23.80 -26.87 -12.69
CA GLY A 735 23.32 -27.49 -11.45
C GLY A 735 22.53 -28.78 -11.68
N ALA A 736 21.63 -28.78 -12.67
CA ALA A 736 20.83 -29.96 -13.05
C ALA A 736 21.64 -31.12 -13.66
N SER A 737 22.93 -30.92 -13.95
CA SER A 737 23.85 -31.96 -14.45
C SER A 737 24.68 -32.64 -13.35
N ARG A 738 24.49 -32.24 -12.09
CA ARG A 738 25.21 -32.77 -10.92
C ARG A 738 24.36 -33.61 -9.96
N ASP A 739 23.06 -33.70 -10.21
CA ASP A 739 22.15 -34.71 -9.64
C ASP A 739 21.80 -35.74 -10.73
#